data_AF-A0AAN7JDD3-F1
#
_entry.id   AF-A0AAN7JDD3-F1
#
_cell.length_a   1.000
_cell.length_b   1.000
_cell.length_c   1.000
_cell.angle_alpha   90.00
_cell.angle_beta   90.00
_cell.angle_gamma   90.00
#
_symmetry.space_group_name_H-M   'P 1'
#
loop_
_entity.id
_entity.type
_entity.pdbx_description
1 polymer ?
#
loop_
_entity_poly.entity_id
_entity_poly.type
_entity_poly.pdbx_seq_one_letter_code
_entity_poly.pdbx_strand_id
1 'polypeptide(L)'
;MNPSTLTTASPSSSSSSTFLNPLPLRTSNNLNRRRRFRVSVPRNSSADQSAPSTSSSPPPPPPTGNTVFVGGKRELTGIQPLVASLSPPVRLASSALLIGAAIAAGYGLGSRFGKAQGNVATVGGAAALGAAAAAAAYAVSAAVPDVAAADLHNYVTGCDDPKVVNKDDIERIAKKYGVSKQDEAFNAELCDIYCQFVSSALPPGSEELKGDEADTIINFKKALGIDDPDAAAMHMEIGRRLFRQRLETGDRDSDVEQRRAFQKLIYVSTLVFGEASSFLLPWKRVFKVTDSQVEIAIRDNAQRLYASKLKSVGQDIDVEQLVSLREAQRLYRLSDELAADLFKEQARRLVEKNVSSALKILKSRTRSVKVVKEAVEELDKILAFNSLLISLKNHPDADRFALGLGPVSLLGGDFDADRIIDDLKLLYRAYVSDSLSSGRIEENKLAALNQLRNIFGLGKREAETITLDVTSKVYRKRLAQAVTGGDLEMADSKAAFLQNLCDDLHFDPQKASEIHEEIYRQKLQQCVNDGELDEDEVSALLRLRVMLCVPQQTVEAAHSDICGSLFEKAVKNAIASGVDGYDADVKESVRKAAHGLRLTRDVAMSIASKAVRQIFINYIKRARAAGNRTETAKELKKMIAFNTLVVTELVADIKGESSDTSSEEPVKEEAKQVEEKQFEEDEEWESIQSLRKIRPGKELAAKLGKPGQTEITLKDDLPERERTDLYKTYLLYCLTGEVTKIPFGAEITTKKDDSEFVLLNQLGGILGLGANEIVEVHRSLAEQAFRQQAEVILADGQLTKGRVEQLDELQKQVGLPPQYAQKIIKSITTTKMAAAIETAVGQGRLTIKQIRELKGAGVELDSMISESLRENLFKKTVDEIFSSGTGEFDEEEVYEKIPSDLSVNADKAKRVVIQLAQSRLSNSLIQAVSLLRQRNQKGVVSSLNDLLACDKAVPATPVSWEVPEELADLYTIYLKSEPAPEKLSRLQFLLGIDDSMAAALQEMGDRNGPVGVEEENFVF
;
A
#
# COMPACT_ATOMS: atom_id res chain seq x y z
N MET A 1 6.94 -28.62 -6.38
CA MET A 1 8.34 -28.51 -5.97
C MET A 1 8.48 -27.23 -5.14
N ASN A 2 8.76 -27.34 -3.84
CA ASN A 2 9.39 -26.26 -3.07
C ASN A 2 10.85 -26.12 -3.53
N PRO A 3 11.49 -24.94 -3.35
CA PRO A 3 12.26 -24.74 -2.10
C PRO A 3 12.30 -23.30 -1.53
N SER A 4 12.32 -23.26 -0.20
CA SER A 4 13.09 -22.46 0.78
C SER A 4 14.41 -21.82 0.25
N THR A 5 15.07 -20.74 0.74
CA THR A 5 15.13 -20.02 2.04
C THR A 5 16.25 -18.92 2.00
N LEU A 6 16.23 -17.95 2.96
CA LEU A 6 17.32 -17.07 3.52
C LEU A 6 17.66 -15.74 2.75
N THR A 7 17.92 -14.54 3.33
CA THR A 7 18.31 -14.09 4.70
C THR A 7 18.34 -12.53 4.86
N THR A 8 18.08 -12.04 6.10
CA THR A 8 18.73 -10.91 6.89
C THR A 8 18.29 -9.43 6.72
N ALA A 9 18.15 -8.54 7.74
CA ALA A 9 18.35 -8.54 9.21
C ALA A 9 17.65 -7.36 9.97
N SER A 10 17.11 -7.61 11.19
CA SER A 10 17.21 -6.94 12.55
C SER A 10 17.08 -5.39 12.80
N PRO A 11 16.82 -4.87 14.06
CA PRO A 11 16.20 -5.41 15.31
C PRO A 11 15.34 -4.46 16.23
N SER A 12 14.74 -5.07 17.29
CA SER A 12 14.50 -4.64 18.72
C SER A 12 13.43 -3.59 19.10
N SER A 13 12.66 -3.66 20.21
CA SER A 13 12.59 -4.57 21.38
C SER A 13 11.39 -4.22 22.30
N SER A 14 10.74 -5.21 22.93
CA SER A 14 10.39 -5.15 24.38
C SER A 14 9.87 -6.51 24.88
N SER A 15 10.37 -6.88 26.06
CA SER A 15 10.47 -8.21 26.64
C SER A 15 9.28 -8.68 27.49
N SER A 16 9.08 -10.00 27.41
CA SER A 16 8.26 -10.92 28.19
C SER A 16 8.70 -11.14 29.65
N SER A 17 7.79 -11.65 30.49
CA SER A 17 8.02 -12.95 31.18
C SER A 17 6.76 -13.50 31.85
N THR A 18 6.69 -14.82 31.86
CA THR A 18 5.58 -15.72 32.19
C THR A 18 5.88 -16.52 33.46
N PHE A 19 4.87 -17.24 33.98
CA PHE A 19 4.90 -18.60 34.58
C PHE A 19 4.69 -18.84 36.10
N LEU A 20 3.65 -19.68 36.34
CA LEU A 20 3.56 -20.90 37.18
C LEU A 20 3.17 -20.85 38.68
N ASN A 21 2.12 -21.64 38.99
CA ASN A 21 1.74 -22.20 40.30
C ASN A 21 2.80 -23.19 40.83
N PRO A 22 2.90 -23.44 42.17
CA PRO A 22 2.27 -24.64 42.76
C PRO A 22 1.80 -24.53 44.24
N LEU A 23 1.01 -25.51 44.68
CA LEU A 23 0.58 -25.83 46.07
C LEU A 23 1.49 -26.95 46.67
N PRO A 24 1.25 -27.51 47.88
CA PRO A 24 1.35 -27.03 49.27
C PRO A 24 2.47 -27.75 50.08
N LEU A 25 2.82 -27.34 51.32
CA LEU A 25 3.60 -28.19 52.25
C LEU A 25 3.39 -27.90 53.74
N ARG A 26 3.48 -29.00 54.50
CA ARG A 26 3.16 -29.27 55.91
C ARG A 26 4.27 -28.87 56.90
N THR A 27 3.82 -28.43 58.08
CA THR A 27 4.29 -28.68 59.47
C THR A 27 5.77 -28.99 59.77
N SER A 28 6.37 -28.23 60.71
CA SER A 28 7.23 -28.75 61.79
C SER A 28 7.39 -27.73 62.92
N ASN A 29 7.34 -28.24 64.16
CA ASN A 29 7.24 -27.55 65.45
C ASN A 29 8.60 -27.20 66.09
N ASN A 30 8.55 -26.27 67.07
CA ASN A 30 9.11 -26.31 68.44
C ASN A 30 9.89 -25.02 68.80
N LEU A 31 9.86 -24.43 70.00
CA LEU A 31 9.11 -24.59 71.26
C LEU A 31 9.51 -23.41 72.18
N ASN A 32 8.57 -22.95 73.02
CA ASN A 32 8.70 -22.46 74.42
C ASN A 32 7.87 -21.17 74.65
N ARG A 33 7.13 -20.92 75.74
CA ARG A 33 6.58 -21.70 76.86
C ARG A 33 5.81 -20.67 77.74
N ARG A 34 4.57 -20.98 78.17
CA ARG A 34 3.80 -20.45 79.35
C ARG A 34 3.27 -19.00 79.24
N ARG A 35 2.09 -18.62 79.76
CA ARG A 35 1.11 -19.22 80.70
C ARG A 35 -0.27 -18.56 80.48
N ARG A 36 -1.35 -19.35 80.62
CA ARG A 36 -2.76 -18.90 80.63
C ARG A 36 -3.13 -18.26 81.98
N PHE A 37 -4.07 -17.32 81.96
CA PHE A 37 -5.18 -17.29 82.92
C PHE A 37 -6.51 -17.05 82.19
N ARG A 38 -7.49 -17.87 82.57
CA ARG A 38 -8.89 -17.94 82.16
C ARG A 38 -9.69 -17.11 83.16
N VAL A 39 -10.74 -16.41 82.73
CA VAL A 39 -12.05 -16.42 83.42
C VAL A 39 -13.16 -16.35 82.36
N SER A 40 -14.15 -17.22 82.54
CA SER A 40 -15.35 -17.50 81.75
C SER A 40 -16.57 -16.77 82.33
N VAL A 41 -17.68 -16.61 81.60
CA VAL A 41 -19.01 -17.30 81.75
C VAL A 41 -20.10 -16.28 81.30
N PRO A 42 -21.32 -16.61 80.82
CA PRO A 42 -21.81 -17.71 79.98
C PRO A 42 -22.67 -17.25 78.77
N ARG A 43 -23.00 -18.23 77.93
CA ARG A 43 -24.04 -18.20 76.90
C ARG A 43 -25.26 -18.95 77.44
N ASN A 44 -26.49 -18.54 77.08
CA ASN A 44 -27.66 -19.43 77.13
C ASN A 44 -28.42 -19.36 75.80
N SER A 45 -29.04 -20.48 75.45
CA SER A 45 -29.49 -20.90 74.12
C SER A 45 -30.73 -21.76 74.27
N SER A 46 -31.71 -21.67 73.34
CA SER A 46 -32.62 -22.72 72.79
C SER A 46 -33.69 -22.02 71.92
N ALA A 47 -33.84 -22.33 70.61
CA ALA A 47 -34.62 -23.43 69.98
C ALA A 47 -36.15 -23.27 70.18
N ASP A 48 -37.09 -23.46 69.25
CA ASP A 48 -37.13 -24.11 67.92
C ASP A 48 -38.52 -23.82 67.24
N GLN A 49 -38.63 -24.10 65.93
CA GLN A 49 -39.83 -24.53 65.14
C GLN A 49 -40.86 -23.59 64.43
N SER A 50 -41.00 -23.92 63.12
CA SER A 50 -42.17 -24.07 62.20
C SER A 50 -42.96 -22.90 61.58
N ALA A 51 -43.13 -23.02 60.24
CA ALA A 51 -43.83 -22.17 59.23
C ALA A 51 -45.40 -22.27 59.33
N PRO A 52 -46.28 -21.52 58.57
CA PRO A 52 -46.13 -20.97 57.21
C PRO A 52 -46.74 -19.56 56.92
N SER A 53 -46.66 -19.17 55.64
CA SER A 53 -47.05 -17.95 54.90
C SER A 53 -48.37 -17.21 55.21
N THR A 54 -48.37 -15.87 55.19
CA THR A 54 -49.07 -14.94 54.25
C THR A 54 -49.33 -13.52 54.81
N SER A 55 -49.05 -12.51 53.97
CA SER A 55 -49.60 -11.14 53.91
C SER A 55 -50.08 -10.42 55.18
N SER A 56 -49.33 -9.41 55.63
CA SER A 56 -49.85 -8.05 55.91
C SER A 56 -48.68 -7.11 56.23
N SER A 57 -48.73 -5.92 55.65
CA SER A 57 -47.78 -4.81 55.86
C SER A 57 -47.77 -4.30 57.31
N PRO A 58 -46.60 -4.04 57.92
CA PRO A 58 -46.48 -3.18 59.11
C PRO A 58 -46.20 -1.70 58.72
N PRO A 59 -46.52 -0.74 59.61
CA PRO A 59 -46.61 0.70 59.34
C PRO A 59 -45.25 1.39 59.15
N PRO A 60 -45.22 2.63 58.62
CA PRO A 60 -43.98 3.35 58.39
C PRO A 60 -43.20 3.59 59.69
N PRO A 61 -41.85 3.51 59.67
CA PRO A 61 -41.05 3.94 60.80
C PRO A 61 -41.25 5.45 61.04
N PRO A 62 -41.22 5.90 62.31
CA PRO A 62 -41.33 7.32 62.65
C PRO A 62 -40.19 8.14 62.01
N PRO A 63 -40.37 9.46 61.82
CA PRO A 63 -39.38 10.30 61.16
C PRO A 63 -38.05 10.24 61.92
N THR A 64 -37.01 9.74 61.25
CA THR A 64 -35.62 9.79 61.74
C THR A 64 -35.09 11.22 61.63
N GLY A 65 -35.59 12.09 62.48
CA GLY A 65 -34.96 13.35 62.86
C GLY A 65 -34.52 13.20 64.30
N ASN A 66 -33.21 13.02 64.50
CA ASN A 66 -32.41 13.18 65.73
C ASN A 66 -31.31 12.11 65.78
N THR A 67 -30.27 12.28 64.97
CA THR A 67 -28.98 11.63 65.19
C THR A 67 -28.34 12.27 66.42
N VAL A 68 -28.47 11.59 67.57
CA VAL A 68 -27.82 12.00 68.81
C VAL A 68 -26.30 12.02 68.57
N PHE A 69 -25.68 13.19 68.75
CA PHE A 69 -24.32 13.55 68.35
C PHE A 69 -23.21 12.78 69.11
N VAL A 70 -23.45 12.45 70.38
CA VAL A 70 -22.57 11.67 71.26
C VAL A 70 -23.48 10.73 72.09
N GLY A 71 -23.02 9.51 72.42
CA GLY A 71 -23.83 8.50 73.14
C GLY A 71 -24.48 8.98 74.46
N GLY A 72 -25.27 8.12 75.11
CA GLY A 72 -26.00 8.50 76.34
C GLY A 72 -25.10 9.02 77.47
N LYS A 73 -25.66 9.86 78.36
CA LYS A 73 -24.94 10.46 79.51
C LYS A 73 -24.19 9.40 80.33
N ARG A 74 -22.95 9.72 80.72
CA ARG A 74 -22.13 8.85 81.58
C ARG A 74 -22.46 9.06 83.06
N GLU A 75 -22.77 7.97 83.75
CA GLU A 75 -23.05 7.96 85.18
C GLU A 75 -21.76 7.83 86.00
N LEU A 76 -21.60 8.68 87.03
CA LEU A 76 -20.46 8.65 87.95
C LEU A 76 -20.65 7.53 89.00
N THR A 77 -19.66 6.65 89.21
CA THR A 77 -19.75 5.50 90.13
C THR A 77 -18.69 5.52 91.25
N GLY A 78 -19.05 5.05 92.46
CA GLY A 78 -18.11 4.93 93.59
C GLY A 78 -17.79 6.26 94.30
N ILE A 79 -16.50 6.62 94.40
CA ILE A 79 -15.99 7.85 95.06
C ILE A 79 -16.03 9.10 94.14
N GLN A 80 -16.36 8.91 92.86
CA GLN A 80 -16.46 9.94 91.82
C GLN A 80 -17.47 11.09 92.10
N PRO A 81 -18.70 10.86 92.62
CA PRO A 81 -19.62 11.94 92.96
C PRO A 81 -19.12 12.83 94.12
N LEU A 82 -18.33 12.28 95.05
CA LEU A 82 -17.68 13.07 96.11
C LEU A 82 -16.59 13.97 95.53
N VAL A 83 -15.82 13.47 94.56
CA VAL A 83 -14.80 14.24 93.82
C VAL A 83 -15.41 15.35 92.97
N ALA A 84 -16.59 15.12 92.39
CA ALA A 84 -17.33 16.10 91.60
C ALA A 84 -17.72 17.37 92.39
N SER A 85 -17.87 17.25 93.71
CA SER A 85 -18.34 18.33 94.61
C SER A 85 -17.23 19.20 95.22
N LEU A 86 -15.96 18.79 95.14
CA LEU A 86 -14.83 19.46 95.82
C LEU A 86 -13.96 20.23 94.83
N SER A 87 -13.46 21.42 95.17
CA SER A 87 -12.54 22.22 94.32
C SER A 87 -11.06 21.85 94.54
N PRO A 88 -10.13 22.13 93.58
CA PRO A 88 -8.71 21.73 93.67
C PRO A 88 -7.98 22.10 94.98
N PRO A 89 -8.09 23.33 95.53
CA PRO A 89 -7.44 23.66 96.81
C PRO A 89 -8.09 22.95 98.00
N VAL A 90 -9.40 22.68 97.95
CA VAL A 90 -10.13 21.96 99.00
C VAL A 90 -9.79 20.46 98.95
N ARG A 91 -9.55 19.88 97.77
CA ARG A 91 -9.09 18.48 97.62
C ARG A 91 -7.72 18.27 98.22
N LEU A 92 -6.75 19.14 97.93
CA LEU A 92 -5.39 19.08 98.51
C LEU A 92 -5.40 19.31 100.03
N ALA A 93 -6.22 20.24 100.51
CA ALA A 93 -6.38 20.46 101.94
C ALA A 93 -7.03 19.26 102.65
N SER A 94 -8.07 18.66 102.05
CA SER A 94 -8.78 17.52 102.62
C SER A 94 -7.96 16.21 102.59
N SER A 95 -7.17 15.97 101.54
CA SER A 95 -6.25 14.83 101.47
C SER A 95 -5.08 14.98 102.44
N ALA A 96 -4.52 16.19 102.57
CA ALA A 96 -3.49 16.48 103.57
C ALA A 96 -4.04 16.36 105.01
N LEU A 97 -5.29 16.77 105.25
CA LEU A 97 -5.98 16.57 106.52
C LEU A 97 -6.24 15.09 106.81
N LEU A 98 -6.63 14.29 105.83
CA LEU A 98 -6.86 12.84 106.00
C LEU A 98 -5.55 12.09 106.26
N ILE A 99 -4.47 12.42 105.54
CA ILE A 99 -3.14 11.84 105.76
C ILE A 99 -2.59 12.29 107.12
N GLY A 100 -2.71 13.59 107.45
CA GLY A 100 -2.29 14.14 108.74
C GLY A 100 -3.06 13.54 109.92
N ALA A 101 -4.38 13.40 109.80
CA ALA A 101 -5.23 12.77 110.81
C ALA A 101 -4.98 11.26 110.93
N ALA A 102 -4.72 10.55 109.83
CA ALA A 102 -4.42 9.11 109.84
C ALA A 102 -3.02 8.81 110.38
N ILE A 103 -2.02 9.65 110.08
CA ILE A 103 -0.67 9.55 110.68
C ILE A 103 -0.77 9.85 112.18
N ALA A 104 -1.51 10.89 112.59
CA ALA A 104 -1.72 11.21 114.00
C ALA A 104 -2.47 10.09 114.76
N ALA A 105 -3.52 9.53 114.16
CA ALA A 105 -4.28 8.41 114.73
C ALA A 105 -3.47 7.10 114.75
N GLY A 106 -2.69 6.80 113.70
CA GLY A 106 -1.80 5.65 113.62
C GLY A 106 -0.63 5.73 114.62
N TYR A 107 -0.11 6.93 114.87
CA TYR A 107 0.88 7.17 115.93
C TYR A 107 0.26 6.99 117.32
N GLY A 108 -0.97 7.47 117.53
CA GLY A 108 -1.71 7.32 118.80
C GLY A 108 -2.22 5.91 119.10
N LEU A 109 -2.50 5.09 118.08
CA LEU A 109 -2.87 3.67 118.23
C LEU A 109 -1.63 2.77 118.33
N GLY A 110 -0.55 3.07 117.60
CA GLY A 110 0.73 2.36 117.72
C GLY A 110 1.41 2.52 119.08
N SER A 111 1.23 3.67 119.74
CA SER A 111 1.73 3.90 121.10
C SER A 111 0.90 3.21 122.20
N ARG A 112 -0.32 2.73 121.89
CA ARG A 112 -1.20 2.06 122.86
C ARG A 112 -1.13 0.53 122.84
N PHE A 113 -0.58 -0.09 121.78
CA PHE A 113 -0.49 -1.56 121.65
C PHE A 113 0.94 -2.15 121.77
N GLY A 114 1.96 -1.33 122.02
CA GLY A 114 3.36 -1.78 122.19
C GLY A 114 3.80 -1.95 123.64
N LYS A 115 3.23 -2.90 124.40
CA LYS A 115 3.77 -3.37 125.69
C LYS A 115 3.70 -4.91 125.79
N ALA A 116 4.41 -5.60 124.90
CA ALA A 116 4.93 -6.95 125.12
C ALA A 116 6.05 -7.23 124.09
N GLN A 117 7.27 -7.46 124.60
CA GLN A 117 8.50 -8.00 123.97
C GLN A 117 8.82 -7.77 122.47
N GLY A 118 9.94 -7.10 122.20
CA GLY A 118 10.72 -7.17 120.95
C GLY A 118 10.65 -5.92 120.06
N ASN A 119 11.77 -5.21 119.91
CA ASN A 119 11.92 -4.05 119.03
C ASN A 119 11.58 -4.42 117.57
N VAL A 120 10.57 -3.73 116.98
CA VAL A 120 10.32 -3.42 115.54
C VAL A 120 8.83 -3.06 115.26
N ALA A 121 7.89 -3.21 116.21
CA ALA A 121 6.45 -3.05 115.89
C ALA A 121 5.82 -1.63 115.97
N THR A 122 6.50 -0.60 116.50
CA THR A 122 5.90 0.75 116.69
C THR A 122 5.95 1.65 115.45
N VAL A 123 6.80 1.32 114.46
CA VAL A 123 6.86 2.03 113.17
C VAL A 123 5.87 1.44 112.15
N GLY A 124 5.36 0.23 112.37
CA GLY A 124 4.49 -0.49 111.40
C GLY A 124 3.04 0.00 111.32
N GLY A 125 2.41 0.40 112.44
CA GLY A 125 0.99 0.79 112.48
C GLY A 125 0.68 2.18 111.89
N ALA A 126 1.54 3.17 112.17
CA ALA A 126 1.43 4.50 111.56
C ALA A 126 1.80 4.48 110.06
N ALA A 127 2.75 3.63 109.68
CA ALA A 127 3.08 3.41 108.27
C ALA A 127 1.95 2.70 107.51
N ALA A 128 1.27 1.70 108.11
CA ALA A 128 0.19 0.97 107.45
C ALA A 128 -1.10 1.81 107.28
N LEU A 129 -1.54 2.54 108.30
CA LEU A 129 -2.70 3.44 108.20
C LEU A 129 -2.39 4.71 107.41
N GLY A 130 -1.19 5.26 107.54
CA GLY A 130 -0.71 6.34 106.69
C GLY A 130 -0.61 5.92 105.22
N ALA A 131 -0.16 4.68 104.93
CA ALA A 131 -0.16 4.13 103.58
C ALA A 131 -1.58 3.86 103.05
N ALA A 132 -2.52 3.40 103.88
CA ALA A 132 -3.92 3.21 103.47
C ALA A 132 -4.64 4.54 103.20
N ALA A 133 -4.42 5.56 104.03
CA ALA A 133 -4.95 6.91 103.82
C ALA A 133 -4.27 7.61 102.65
N ALA A 134 -2.97 7.42 102.45
CA ALA A 134 -2.27 7.87 101.25
C ALA A 134 -2.78 7.13 100.01
N ALA A 135 -3.10 5.83 100.09
CA ALA A 135 -3.71 5.07 99.00
C ALA A 135 -5.14 5.54 98.69
N ALA A 136 -5.93 5.90 99.71
CA ALA A 136 -7.26 6.47 99.53
C ALA A 136 -7.22 7.90 98.95
N ALA A 137 -6.32 8.76 99.45
CA ALA A 137 -6.06 10.08 98.90
C ALA A 137 -5.55 10.00 97.46
N TYR A 138 -4.66 9.03 97.18
CA TYR A 138 -4.17 8.73 95.85
C TYR A 138 -5.30 8.23 94.94
N ALA A 139 -6.20 7.36 95.42
CA ALA A 139 -7.37 6.90 94.66
C ALA A 139 -8.36 8.04 94.37
N VAL A 140 -8.55 8.97 95.31
CA VAL A 140 -9.37 10.18 95.14
C VAL A 140 -8.73 11.13 94.11
N SER A 141 -7.42 11.34 94.14
CA SER A 141 -6.72 12.14 93.13
C SER A 141 -6.66 11.45 91.77
N ALA A 142 -6.55 10.12 91.74
CA ALA A 142 -6.50 9.33 90.51
C ALA A 142 -7.87 9.26 89.79
N ALA A 143 -8.98 9.42 90.52
CA ALA A 143 -10.33 9.48 89.94
C ALA A 143 -10.74 10.87 89.41
N VAL A 144 -9.98 11.93 89.71
CA VAL A 144 -10.25 13.30 89.22
C VAL A 144 -10.31 13.41 87.69
N PRO A 145 -9.34 12.88 86.93
CA PRO A 145 -9.38 12.99 85.47
C PRO A 145 -10.56 12.22 84.87
N ASP A 146 -10.97 11.08 85.45
CA ASP A 146 -12.16 10.31 85.01
C ASP A 146 -13.48 11.06 85.21
N VAL A 147 -13.60 11.80 86.32
CA VAL A 147 -14.79 12.63 86.60
C VAL A 147 -14.85 13.84 85.68
N ALA A 148 -13.70 14.48 85.42
CA ALA A 148 -13.62 15.58 84.46
C ALA A 148 -13.94 15.12 83.03
N ALA A 149 -13.48 13.93 82.65
CA ALA A 149 -13.82 13.22 81.43
C ALA A 149 -15.34 12.98 81.28
N ALA A 150 -16.00 12.48 82.33
CA ALA A 150 -17.44 12.27 82.33
C ALA A 150 -18.26 13.58 82.30
N ASP A 151 -17.82 14.64 82.99
CA ASP A 151 -18.48 15.97 82.96
C ASP A 151 -18.34 16.61 81.57
N LEU A 152 -17.17 16.46 80.92
CA LEU A 152 -16.92 16.89 79.55
C LEU A 152 -17.81 16.13 78.54
N HIS A 153 -17.89 14.80 78.65
CA HIS A 153 -18.77 13.97 77.84
C HIS A 153 -20.23 14.42 77.99
N ASN A 154 -20.67 14.63 79.23
CA ASN A 154 -22.03 15.08 79.53
C ASN A 154 -22.34 16.50 79.02
N TYR A 155 -21.36 17.42 79.05
CA TYR A 155 -21.47 18.76 78.46
C TYR A 155 -21.65 18.70 76.94
N VAL A 156 -20.84 17.88 76.25
CA VAL A 156 -20.93 17.74 74.79
C VAL A 156 -22.21 17.00 74.37
N THR A 157 -22.66 15.98 75.12
CA THR A 157 -23.96 15.32 74.88
C THR A 157 -25.17 16.23 75.09
N GLY A 158 -25.01 17.32 75.85
CA GLY A 158 -26.05 18.34 76.05
C GLY A 158 -26.11 19.39 74.94
N CYS A 159 -25.17 19.37 73.99
CA CYS A 159 -25.17 20.24 72.82
C CYS A 159 -25.72 19.47 71.62
N ASP A 160 -26.92 19.83 71.15
CA ASP A 160 -27.53 19.21 69.97
C ASP A 160 -26.76 19.50 68.67
N ASP A 161 -26.04 20.64 68.63
CA ASP A 161 -25.20 21.06 67.50
C ASP A 161 -23.70 21.12 67.86
N PRO A 162 -22.82 20.45 67.09
CA PRO A 162 -21.38 20.40 67.36
C PRO A 162 -20.63 21.72 67.12
N LYS A 163 -21.26 22.69 66.44
CA LYS A 163 -20.71 24.04 66.19
C LYS A 163 -20.81 24.97 67.40
N VAL A 164 -21.55 24.56 68.44
CA VAL A 164 -21.81 25.36 69.66
C VAL A 164 -20.76 25.15 70.75
N VAL A 165 -19.90 24.14 70.58
CA VAL A 165 -18.84 23.81 71.54
C VAL A 165 -17.79 24.92 71.53
N ASN A 166 -17.59 25.58 72.69
CA ASN A 166 -16.60 26.65 72.83
C ASN A 166 -15.36 26.18 73.60
N LYS A 167 -14.19 26.64 73.14
CA LYS A 167 -12.90 26.40 73.79
C LYS A 167 -12.88 26.89 75.24
N ASP A 168 -13.52 28.02 75.51
CA ASP A 168 -13.56 28.63 76.84
C ASP A 168 -14.38 27.82 77.86
N ASP A 169 -15.39 27.06 77.40
CA ASP A 169 -16.20 26.20 78.26
C ASP A 169 -15.42 24.94 78.66
N ILE A 170 -14.66 24.36 77.73
CA ILE A 170 -13.78 23.21 77.97
C ILE A 170 -12.62 23.60 78.91
N GLU A 171 -12.03 24.78 78.72
CA GLU A 171 -11.01 25.31 79.63
C GLU A 171 -11.57 25.61 81.02
N ARG A 172 -12.84 26.01 81.13
CA ARG A 172 -13.53 26.18 82.42
C ARG A 172 -13.73 24.84 83.14
N ILE A 173 -14.10 23.79 82.42
CA ILE A 173 -14.20 22.42 82.97
C ILE A 173 -12.81 21.93 83.43
N ALA A 174 -11.77 22.11 82.61
CA ALA A 174 -10.40 21.76 82.97
C ALA A 174 -9.92 22.49 84.25
N LYS A 175 -10.16 23.81 84.34
CA LYS A 175 -9.84 24.63 85.53
C LYS A 175 -10.65 24.24 86.77
N LYS A 176 -11.93 23.86 86.61
CA LYS A 176 -12.82 23.41 87.70
C LYS A 176 -12.29 22.14 88.37
N TYR A 177 -11.68 21.23 87.61
CA TYR A 177 -11.13 19.99 88.14
C TYR A 177 -9.62 20.00 88.41
N GLY A 178 -8.90 21.03 87.96
CA GLY A 178 -7.43 21.13 88.09
C GLY A 178 -6.68 20.19 87.16
N VAL A 179 -7.34 19.78 86.07
CA VAL A 179 -6.86 18.79 85.09
C VAL A 179 -6.23 19.56 83.93
N SER A 180 -5.11 19.05 83.42
CA SER A 180 -4.40 19.59 82.27
C SER A 180 -4.56 18.65 81.06
N LYS A 181 -4.20 19.14 79.86
CA LYS A 181 -4.18 18.32 78.64
C LYS A 181 -3.20 17.13 78.70
N GLN A 182 -2.34 17.08 79.71
CA GLN A 182 -1.37 16.00 79.91
C GLN A 182 -1.97 14.81 80.69
N ASP A 183 -3.19 14.95 81.22
CA ASP A 183 -3.87 13.89 81.94
C ASP A 183 -4.54 12.91 80.96
N GLU A 184 -4.18 11.62 81.10
CA GLU A 184 -4.48 10.57 80.11
C GLU A 184 -5.99 10.35 79.89
N ALA A 185 -6.80 10.27 80.95
CA ALA A 185 -8.23 10.01 80.82
C ALA A 185 -9.02 11.20 80.24
N PHE A 186 -8.60 12.43 80.54
CA PHE A 186 -9.25 13.63 80.01
C PHE A 186 -8.92 13.84 78.53
N ASN A 187 -7.67 13.60 78.11
CA ASN A 187 -7.30 13.62 76.70
C ASN A 187 -7.96 12.47 75.91
N ALA A 188 -8.09 11.28 76.50
CA ALA A 188 -8.78 10.16 75.88
C ALA A 188 -10.25 10.50 75.54
N GLU A 189 -10.99 11.17 76.43
CA GLU A 189 -12.36 11.61 76.12
C GLU A 189 -12.42 12.70 75.05
N LEU A 190 -11.50 13.67 75.07
CA LEU A 190 -11.42 14.68 74.00
C LEU A 190 -11.19 14.00 72.64
N CYS A 191 -10.28 13.03 72.60
CA CYS A 191 -10.00 12.21 71.42
C CYS A 191 -11.21 11.37 70.98
N ASP A 192 -11.93 10.76 71.92
CA ASP A 192 -13.13 9.96 71.63
C ASP A 192 -14.28 10.82 71.07
N ILE A 193 -14.51 12.01 71.64
CA ILE A 193 -15.50 12.98 71.15
C ILE A 193 -15.13 13.44 69.74
N TYR A 194 -13.84 13.72 69.50
CA TYR A 194 -13.35 14.07 68.17
C TYR A 194 -13.50 12.93 67.17
N CYS A 195 -13.19 11.69 67.56
CA CYS A 195 -13.35 10.50 66.73
C CYS A 195 -14.82 10.25 66.34
N GLN A 196 -15.76 10.45 67.27
CA GLN A 196 -17.19 10.35 67.00
C GLN A 196 -17.68 11.46 66.05
N PHE A 197 -17.23 12.70 66.24
CA PHE A 197 -17.55 13.82 65.35
C PHE A 197 -17.01 13.61 63.93
N VAL A 198 -15.76 13.19 63.76
CA VAL A 198 -15.19 12.94 62.42
C VAL A 198 -15.92 11.77 61.75
N SER A 199 -16.32 10.75 62.51
CA SER A 199 -17.09 9.62 61.99
C SER A 199 -18.52 10.01 61.56
N SER A 200 -19.14 11.02 62.20
CA SER A 200 -20.47 11.51 61.83
C SER A 200 -20.44 12.58 60.74
N ALA A 201 -19.37 13.37 60.67
CA ALA A 201 -19.15 14.35 59.61
C ALA A 201 -18.89 13.72 58.24
N LEU A 202 -18.39 12.48 58.19
CA LEU A 202 -18.18 11.75 56.96
C LEU A 202 -19.46 11.00 56.54
N PRO A 203 -20.04 11.29 55.36
CA PRO A 203 -21.26 10.63 54.92
C PRO A 203 -21.00 9.12 54.69
N PRO A 204 -21.81 8.23 55.29
CA PRO A 204 -21.67 6.80 55.12
C PRO A 204 -22.00 6.36 53.69
N GLY A 205 -21.34 5.30 53.20
CA GLY A 205 -21.70 4.65 51.94
C GLY A 205 -21.33 5.43 50.66
N SER A 206 -22.22 5.38 49.67
CA SER A 206 -22.03 5.87 48.31
C SER A 206 -22.28 7.38 48.08
N GLU A 207 -22.79 8.09 49.09
CA GLU A 207 -23.07 9.53 49.02
C GLU A 207 -21.80 10.36 48.80
N GLU A 208 -21.85 11.45 48.03
CA GLU A 208 -20.69 12.30 47.77
C GLU A 208 -20.41 13.27 48.92
N LEU A 209 -19.17 13.77 49.03
CA LEU A 209 -18.84 14.85 49.96
C LEU A 209 -19.54 16.14 49.53
N LYS A 210 -19.89 17.00 50.48
CA LYS A 210 -20.51 18.32 50.24
C LYS A 210 -19.47 19.42 50.04
N GLY A 211 -18.25 19.23 50.57
CA GLY A 211 -17.13 20.15 50.46
C GLY A 211 -16.88 20.99 51.71
N ASP A 212 -17.81 20.97 52.68
CA ASP A 212 -17.73 21.73 53.94
C ASP A 212 -17.17 20.89 55.10
N GLU A 213 -17.01 19.57 54.90
CA GLU A 213 -16.62 18.62 55.93
C GLU A 213 -15.24 18.92 56.51
N ALA A 214 -14.27 19.30 55.66
CA ALA A 214 -12.93 19.64 56.13
C ALA A 214 -12.93 20.89 57.03
N ASP A 215 -13.64 21.95 56.64
CA ASP A 215 -13.71 23.20 57.40
C ASP A 215 -14.45 23.02 58.72
N THR A 216 -15.53 22.23 58.72
CA THR A 216 -16.25 21.88 59.95
C THR A 216 -15.38 21.07 60.92
N ILE A 217 -14.57 20.13 60.42
CA ILE A 217 -13.61 19.37 61.25
C ILE A 217 -12.48 20.26 61.77
N ILE A 218 -11.94 21.17 60.95
CA ILE A 218 -10.90 22.13 61.39
C ILE A 218 -11.46 23.04 62.49
N ASN A 219 -12.67 23.56 62.33
CA ASN A 219 -13.31 24.43 63.31
C ASN A 219 -13.59 23.68 64.61
N PHE A 220 -14.08 22.45 64.52
CA PHE A 220 -14.35 21.61 65.69
C PHE A 220 -13.06 21.21 66.42
N LYS A 221 -12.00 20.87 65.70
CA LYS A 221 -10.66 20.62 66.26
C LYS A 221 -10.14 21.82 67.04
N LYS A 222 -10.27 23.03 66.49
CA LYS A 222 -9.88 24.28 67.15
C LYS A 222 -10.72 24.57 68.40
N ALA A 223 -12.02 24.26 68.34
CA ALA A 223 -12.94 24.40 69.46
C ALA A 223 -12.64 23.45 70.61
N LEU A 224 -12.34 22.17 70.31
CA LEU A 224 -11.90 21.18 71.31
C LEU A 224 -10.48 21.44 71.83
N GLY A 225 -9.65 22.13 71.05
CA GLY A 225 -8.27 22.44 71.41
C GLY A 225 -7.35 21.23 71.39
N ILE A 226 -7.61 20.25 70.53
CA ILE A 226 -6.80 19.04 70.34
C ILE A 226 -5.59 19.35 69.45
N ASP A 227 -4.45 18.75 69.78
CA ASP A 227 -3.22 18.91 69.03
C ASP A 227 -3.22 18.04 67.74
N ASP A 228 -2.49 18.48 66.72
CA ASP A 228 -2.35 17.77 65.43
C ASP A 228 -1.98 16.28 65.54
N PRO A 229 -1.04 15.82 66.39
CA PRO A 229 -0.71 14.40 66.51
C PRO A 229 -1.86 13.56 67.08
N ASP A 230 -2.58 14.07 68.08
CA ASP A 230 -3.69 13.36 68.73
C ASP A 230 -4.89 13.27 67.79
N ALA A 231 -5.20 14.36 67.08
CA ALA A 231 -6.19 14.35 66.01
C ALA A 231 -5.81 13.37 64.88
N ALA A 232 -4.54 13.32 64.47
CA ALA A 232 -4.10 12.38 63.44
C ALA A 232 -4.21 10.91 63.90
N ALA A 233 -3.96 10.62 65.18
CA ALA A 233 -4.16 9.30 65.77
C ALA A 233 -5.63 8.86 65.72
N MET A 234 -6.57 9.79 65.91
CA MET A 234 -8.01 9.50 65.78
C MET A 234 -8.41 9.23 64.33
N HIS A 235 -7.92 9.99 63.34
CA HIS A 235 -8.15 9.68 61.93
C HIS A 235 -7.58 8.29 61.55
N MET A 236 -6.47 7.87 62.16
CA MET A 236 -5.93 6.51 62.02
C MET A 236 -6.82 5.43 62.65
N GLU A 237 -7.49 5.71 63.75
CA GLU A 237 -8.42 4.76 64.40
C GLU A 237 -9.71 4.60 63.57
N ILE A 238 -10.23 5.70 63.02
CA ILE A 238 -11.36 5.66 62.07
C ILE A 238 -10.97 4.85 60.83
N GLY A 239 -9.77 5.06 60.30
CA GLY A 239 -9.24 4.26 59.19
C GLY A 239 -9.16 2.76 59.53
N ARG A 240 -8.73 2.41 60.75
CA ARG A 240 -8.69 1.02 61.25
C ARG A 240 -10.08 0.41 61.38
N ARG A 241 -11.07 1.19 61.83
CA ARG A 241 -12.46 0.75 61.90
C ARG A 241 -13.04 0.45 60.52
N LEU A 242 -12.88 1.37 59.56
CA LEU A 242 -13.35 1.18 58.17
C LEU A 242 -12.64 0.00 57.49
N PHE A 243 -11.32 -0.14 57.69
CA PHE A 243 -10.55 -1.25 57.14
C PHE A 243 -10.96 -2.61 57.74
N ARG A 244 -11.27 -2.66 59.04
CA ARG A 244 -11.79 -3.87 59.69
C ARG A 244 -13.19 -4.21 59.20
N GLN A 245 -14.09 -3.22 59.12
CA GLN A 245 -15.44 -3.41 58.61
C GLN A 245 -15.44 -3.97 57.19
N ARG A 246 -14.55 -3.48 56.32
CA ARG A 246 -14.33 -4.02 54.97
C ARG A 246 -13.96 -5.51 54.97
N LEU A 247 -13.12 -5.96 55.90
CA LEU A 247 -12.72 -7.37 56.01
C LEU A 247 -13.84 -8.26 56.56
N GLU A 248 -14.78 -7.68 57.32
CA GLU A 248 -15.89 -8.38 57.97
C GLU A 248 -17.12 -8.53 57.07
N THR A 249 -17.36 -7.62 56.11
CA THR A 249 -18.64 -7.57 55.37
C THR A 249 -18.75 -8.50 54.16
N GLY A 250 -17.65 -9.02 53.60
CA GLY A 250 -17.65 -10.12 52.61
C GLY A 250 -18.33 -9.88 51.24
N ASP A 251 -19.27 -8.94 51.13
CA ASP A 251 -20.03 -8.63 49.91
C ASP A 251 -19.29 -7.62 49.01
N ARG A 252 -19.44 -7.76 47.69
CA ARG A 252 -18.72 -6.92 46.71
C ARG A 252 -19.14 -5.45 46.75
N ASP A 253 -20.44 -5.18 46.92
CA ASP A 253 -20.96 -3.80 46.90
C ASP A 253 -20.62 -3.05 48.19
N SER A 254 -20.74 -3.72 49.34
CA SER A 254 -20.33 -3.15 50.63
C SER A 254 -18.81 -2.94 50.70
N ASP A 255 -17.99 -3.81 50.11
CA ASP A 255 -16.55 -3.61 49.97
C ASP A 255 -16.22 -2.35 49.14
N VAL A 256 -16.97 -2.08 48.06
CA VAL A 256 -16.80 -0.84 47.27
C VAL A 256 -17.21 0.40 48.06
N GLU A 257 -18.31 0.35 48.80
CA GLU A 257 -18.76 1.44 49.67
C GLU A 257 -17.76 1.76 50.78
N GLN A 258 -17.22 0.73 51.45
CA GLN A 258 -16.22 0.90 52.50
C GLN A 258 -14.88 1.41 51.95
N ARG A 259 -14.49 0.98 50.74
CA ARG A 259 -13.32 1.56 50.04
C ARG A 259 -13.54 3.04 49.71
N ARG A 260 -14.73 3.43 49.25
CA ARG A 260 -15.07 4.84 49.00
C ARG A 260 -15.08 5.66 50.28
N ALA A 261 -15.67 5.14 51.36
CA ALA A 261 -15.64 5.77 52.68
C ALA A 261 -14.21 5.99 53.18
N PHE A 262 -13.34 4.99 52.99
CA PHE A 262 -11.92 5.10 53.31
C PHE A 262 -11.19 6.13 52.45
N GLN A 263 -11.47 6.21 51.14
CA GLN A 263 -10.93 7.24 50.24
C GLN A 263 -11.39 8.65 50.64
N LYS A 264 -12.65 8.83 51.03
CA LYS A 264 -13.16 10.11 51.55
C LYS A 264 -12.42 10.53 52.82
N LEU A 265 -12.21 9.59 53.75
CA LEU A 265 -11.46 9.85 54.98
C LEU A 265 -10.03 10.29 54.63
N ILE A 266 -9.33 9.62 53.70
CA ILE A 266 -8.00 10.06 53.22
C ILE A 266 -8.06 11.53 52.77
N TYR A 267 -8.97 11.83 51.85
CA TYR A 267 -9.08 13.16 51.26
C TYR A 267 -9.39 14.24 52.30
N VAL A 268 -10.41 14.04 53.14
CA VAL A 268 -10.78 14.99 54.20
C VAL A 268 -9.63 15.15 55.20
N SER A 269 -8.95 14.07 55.59
CA SER A 269 -7.77 14.14 56.46
C SER A 269 -6.67 14.99 55.84
N THR A 270 -6.38 14.82 54.54
CA THR A 270 -5.35 15.62 53.85
C THR A 270 -5.69 17.11 53.75
N LEU A 271 -6.98 17.46 53.70
CA LEU A 271 -7.42 18.86 53.75
C LEU A 271 -7.35 19.43 55.17
N VAL A 272 -7.79 18.67 56.19
CA VAL A 272 -7.80 19.08 57.59
C VAL A 272 -6.40 19.35 58.14
N PHE A 273 -5.42 18.50 57.80
CA PHE A 273 -4.05 18.62 58.30
C PHE A 273 -3.14 19.44 57.38
N GLY A 274 -3.50 19.68 56.12
CA GLY A 274 -2.75 20.55 55.21
C GLY A 274 -1.27 20.16 55.11
N GLU A 275 -0.37 21.05 55.54
CA GLU A 275 1.09 20.82 55.57
C GLU A 275 1.53 19.85 56.69
N ALA A 276 0.71 19.70 57.75
CA ALA A 276 0.91 18.74 58.82
C ALA A 276 0.46 17.31 58.43
N SER A 277 0.17 17.05 57.15
CA SER A 277 -0.19 15.72 56.66
C SER A 277 0.92 14.67 56.80
N SER A 278 2.16 15.07 57.16
CA SER A 278 3.24 14.16 57.54
C SER A 278 2.87 13.24 58.71
N PHE A 279 1.96 13.67 59.59
CA PHE A 279 1.44 12.83 60.67
C PHE A 279 0.58 11.66 60.17
N LEU A 280 0.16 11.69 58.90
CA LEU A 280 -0.58 10.61 58.22
C LEU A 280 0.34 9.66 57.43
N LEU A 281 1.67 9.82 57.47
CA LEU A 281 2.61 8.85 56.88
C LEU A 281 2.42 7.39 57.35
N PRO A 282 1.99 7.11 58.61
CA PRO A 282 1.71 5.75 59.07
C PRO A 282 0.60 5.01 58.30
N TRP A 283 -0.27 5.72 57.56
CA TRP A 283 -1.33 5.11 56.73
C TRP A 283 -0.77 4.05 55.78
N LYS A 284 0.41 4.32 55.20
CA LYS A 284 1.10 3.45 54.23
C LYS A 284 1.43 2.07 54.81
N ARG A 285 1.95 2.06 56.04
CA ARG A 285 2.41 0.83 56.70
C ARG A 285 1.24 0.04 57.30
N VAL A 286 0.25 0.72 57.84
CA VAL A 286 -0.87 0.11 58.57
C VAL A 286 -1.90 -0.51 57.61
N PHE A 287 -2.20 0.15 56.49
CA PHE A 287 -3.25 -0.28 55.57
C PHE A 287 -2.74 -0.95 54.28
N LYS A 288 -1.41 -1.03 54.09
CA LYS A 288 -0.76 -1.53 52.86
C LYS A 288 -1.24 -0.80 51.59
N VAL A 289 -1.46 0.51 51.69
CA VAL A 289 -1.91 1.37 50.59
C VAL A 289 -0.69 2.00 49.92
N THR A 290 -0.65 2.00 48.59
CA THR A 290 0.44 2.63 47.82
C THR A 290 0.26 4.14 47.70
N ASP A 291 1.35 4.88 47.47
CA ASP A 291 1.30 6.34 47.28
C ASP A 291 0.37 6.73 46.12
N SER A 292 0.38 5.93 45.04
CA SER A 292 -0.54 6.09 43.92
C SER A 292 -2.01 5.94 44.30
N GLN A 293 -2.36 5.05 45.25
CA GLN A 293 -3.75 4.86 45.69
C GLN A 293 -4.25 6.04 46.56
N VAL A 294 -3.36 6.65 47.35
CA VAL A 294 -3.66 7.86 48.11
C VAL A 294 -3.88 9.04 47.16
N GLU A 295 -3.01 9.20 46.16
CA GLU A 295 -3.16 10.23 45.14
C GLU A 295 -4.44 10.05 44.30
N ILE A 296 -4.79 8.82 43.92
CA ILE A 296 -6.06 8.51 43.24
C ILE A 296 -7.25 8.86 44.13
N ALA A 297 -7.19 8.54 45.43
CA ALA A 297 -8.26 8.87 46.37
C ALA A 297 -8.49 10.38 46.50
N ILE A 298 -7.41 11.17 46.54
CA ILE A 298 -7.50 12.63 46.59
C ILE A 298 -8.07 13.17 45.28
N ARG A 299 -7.54 12.69 44.15
CA ARG A 299 -7.98 13.08 42.80
C ARG A 299 -9.46 12.80 42.57
N ASP A 300 -9.91 11.58 42.81
CA ASP A 300 -11.28 11.16 42.51
C ASP A 300 -12.32 11.93 43.34
N ASN A 301 -12.04 12.20 44.62
CA ASN A 301 -12.95 12.97 45.47
C ASN A 301 -12.97 14.46 45.08
N ALA A 302 -11.81 15.05 44.79
CA ALA A 302 -11.74 16.43 44.29
C ALA A 302 -12.46 16.59 42.94
N GLN A 303 -12.31 15.62 42.03
CA GLN A 303 -13.02 15.61 40.75
C GLN A 303 -14.53 15.57 40.92
N ARG A 304 -15.06 14.71 41.82
CA ARG A 304 -16.52 14.62 42.07
C ARG A 304 -17.09 15.91 42.66
N LEU A 305 -16.40 16.52 43.62
CA LEU A 305 -16.79 17.81 44.20
C LEU A 305 -16.76 18.95 43.18
N TYR A 306 -15.75 18.97 42.32
CA TYR A 306 -15.69 19.97 41.25
C TYR A 306 -16.78 19.73 40.21
N ALA A 307 -17.04 18.47 39.84
CA ALA A 307 -18.10 18.11 38.91
C ALA A 307 -19.50 18.43 39.44
N SER A 308 -19.76 18.28 40.74
CA SER A 308 -21.04 18.66 41.34
C SER A 308 -21.26 20.17 41.30
N LYS A 309 -20.23 20.97 41.55
CA LYS A 309 -20.27 22.43 41.34
C LYS A 309 -20.46 22.80 39.87
N LEU A 310 -19.78 22.13 38.94
CA LEU A 310 -19.95 22.38 37.50
C LEU A 310 -21.37 22.08 36.99
N LYS A 311 -22.09 21.11 37.59
CA LYS A 311 -23.49 20.83 37.23
C LYS A 311 -24.44 22.01 37.49
N SER A 312 -24.06 22.92 38.38
CA SER A 312 -24.84 24.15 38.64
C SER A 312 -24.65 25.22 37.56
N VAL A 313 -23.66 25.06 36.68
CA VAL A 313 -23.36 25.99 35.60
C VAL A 313 -24.21 25.67 34.37
N GLY A 314 -24.99 26.67 33.94
CA GLY A 314 -25.84 26.62 32.76
C GLY A 314 -25.18 27.14 31.49
N GLN A 315 -26.00 27.50 30.50
CA GLN A 315 -25.54 28.12 29.24
C GLN A 315 -25.17 29.60 29.42
N ASP A 316 -25.81 30.29 30.37
CA ASP A 316 -25.50 31.68 30.70
C ASP A 316 -24.38 31.69 31.74
N ILE A 317 -23.13 31.72 31.25
CA ILE A 317 -21.94 31.74 32.10
C ILE A 317 -21.62 33.18 32.43
N ASP A 318 -21.63 33.49 33.73
CA ASP A 318 -21.20 34.79 34.24
C ASP A 318 -19.74 34.76 34.72
N VAL A 319 -19.11 35.93 34.71
CA VAL A 319 -17.74 36.16 35.18
C VAL A 319 -17.60 35.74 36.65
N GLU A 320 -18.58 36.08 37.49
CA GLU A 320 -18.59 35.73 38.91
C GLU A 320 -18.60 34.21 39.14
N GLN A 321 -19.35 33.48 38.30
CA GLN A 321 -19.41 32.02 38.37
C GLN A 321 -18.07 31.39 38.01
N LEU A 322 -17.37 31.90 36.98
CA LEU A 322 -16.05 31.39 36.59
C LEU A 322 -14.99 31.64 37.66
N VAL A 323 -15.04 32.77 38.35
CA VAL A 323 -14.15 33.06 39.49
C VAL A 323 -14.45 32.12 40.65
N SER A 324 -15.74 31.90 40.98
CA SER A 324 -16.14 30.97 42.03
C SER A 324 -15.70 29.52 41.77
N LEU A 325 -15.69 29.10 40.51
CA LEU A 325 -15.16 27.80 40.09
C LEU A 325 -13.64 27.72 40.28
N ARG A 326 -12.90 28.78 39.95
CA ARG A 326 -11.45 28.84 40.16
C ARG A 326 -11.10 28.79 41.65
N GLU A 327 -11.87 29.45 42.49
CA GLU A 327 -11.74 29.38 43.95
C GLU A 327 -12.05 27.98 44.47
N ALA A 328 -13.13 27.35 43.99
CA ALA A 328 -13.49 25.98 44.34
C ALA A 328 -12.40 24.97 43.93
N GLN A 329 -11.81 25.14 42.74
CA GLN A 329 -10.71 24.29 42.27
C GLN A 329 -9.51 24.34 43.23
N ARG A 330 -9.15 25.55 43.70
CA ARG A 330 -8.06 25.75 44.67
C ARG A 330 -8.38 25.15 46.03
N LEU A 331 -9.62 25.31 46.51
CA LEU A 331 -10.09 24.72 47.76
C LEU A 331 -10.01 23.18 47.74
N TYR A 332 -10.35 22.56 46.61
CA TYR A 332 -10.32 21.11 46.45
C TYR A 332 -8.95 20.54 46.07
N ARG A 333 -7.93 21.38 45.86
CA ARG A 333 -6.58 20.99 45.41
C ARG A 333 -6.60 20.15 44.13
N LEU A 334 -7.52 20.47 43.21
CA LEU A 334 -7.61 19.79 41.93
C LEU A 334 -6.55 20.36 40.97
N SER A 335 -5.86 19.51 40.22
CA SER A 335 -4.88 19.96 39.24
C SER A 335 -5.54 20.76 38.11
N ASP A 336 -4.79 21.71 37.56
CA ASP A 336 -5.23 22.61 36.50
C ASP A 336 -5.68 21.85 35.24
N GLU A 337 -4.98 20.78 34.89
CA GLU A 337 -5.31 19.92 33.74
C GLU A 337 -6.67 19.23 33.92
N LEU A 338 -6.91 18.62 35.08
CA LEU A 338 -8.15 17.88 35.35
C LEU A 338 -9.35 18.82 35.47
N ALA A 339 -9.16 20.01 36.05
CA ALA A 339 -10.20 21.03 36.11
C ALA A 339 -10.59 21.53 34.71
N ALA A 340 -9.60 21.72 33.83
CA ALA A 340 -9.83 22.12 32.46
C ALA A 340 -10.59 21.06 31.66
N ASP A 341 -10.25 19.78 31.86
CA ASP A 341 -10.92 18.69 31.15
C ASP A 341 -12.37 18.49 31.64
N LEU A 342 -12.61 18.57 32.95
CA LEU A 342 -13.97 18.52 33.50
C LEU A 342 -14.85 19.68 33.02
N PHE A 343 -14.29 20.89 32.88
CA PHE A 343 -15.01 22.04 32.33
C PHE A 343 -15.37 21.81 30.85
N LYS A 344 -14.42 21.31 30.04
CA LYS A 344 -14.67 20.97 28.63
C LYS A 344 -15.74 19.87 28.49
N GLU A 345 -15.71 18.85 29.34
CA GLU A 345 -16.74 17.80 29.36
C GLU A 345 -18.13 18.37 29.66
N GLN A 346 -18.24 19.28 30.64
CA GLN A 346 -19.52 19.92 30.96
C GLN A 346 -20.01 20.82 29.82
N ALA A 347 -19.12 21.62 29.22
CA ALA A 347 -19.45 22.43 28.05
C ALA A 347 -19.92 21.56 26.87
N ARG A 348 -19.27 20.40 26.65
CA ARG A 348 -19.69 19.42 25.65
C ARG A 348 -21.09 18.88 25.96
N ARG A 349 -21.37 18.43 27.19
CA ARG A 349 -22.68 17.91 27.60
C ARG A 349 -23.82 18.92 27.40
N LEU A 350 -23.58 20.22 27.63
CA LEU A 350 -24.57 21.26 27.37
C LEU A 350 -24.90 21.39 25.88
N VAL A 351 -23.88 21.32 25.02
CA VAL A 351 -24.06 21.33 23.55
C VAL A 351 -24.77 20.06 23.09
N GLU A 352 -24.37 18.88 23.59
CA GLU A 352 -24.99 17.58 23.29
C GLU A 352 -26.49 17.57 23.62
N LYS A 353 -26.89 18.20 24.74
CA LYS A 353 -28.31 18.36 25.09
C LYS A 353 -29.06 19.17 24.05
N ASN A 354 -28.52 20.30 23.60
CA ASN A 354 -29.14 21.13 22.55
C ASN A 354 -29.19 20.39 21.20
N VAL A 355 -28.12 19.69 20.83
CA VAL A 355 -28.08 18.84 19.62
C VAL A 355 -29.16 17.76 19.69
N SER A 356 -29.32 17.09 20.83
CA SER A 356 -30.38 16.08 21.02
C SER A 356 -31.78 16.68 20.90
N SER A 357 -31.96 17.93 21.35
CA SER A 357 -33.21 18.69 21.18
C SER A 357 -33.48 18.99 19.71
N ALA A 358 -32.48 19.54 19.01
CA ALA A 358 -32.57 19.84 17.58
C ALA A 358 -32.84 18.59 16.74
N LEU A 359 -32.21 17.45 17.08
CA LEU A 359 -32.47 16.17 16.40
C LEU A 359 -33.89 15.66 16.63
N LYS A 360 -34.44 15.78 17.85
CA LYS A 360 -35.83 15.42 18.13
C LYS A 360 -36.81 16.26 17.31
N ILE A 361 -36.51 17.55 17.16
CA ILE A 361 -37.30 18.47 16.31
C ILE A 361 -37.23 18.03 14.85
N LEU A 362 -36.04 17.81 14.30
CA LEU A 362 -35.87 17.41 12.89
C LEU A 362 -36.40 16.01 12.55
N LYS A 363 -36.33 15.06 13.49
CA LYS A 363 -36.82 13.68 13.32
C LYS A 363 -38.33 13.56 13.59
N SER A 364 -38.99 14.63 14.05
CA SER A 364 -40.44 14.63 14.19
C SER A 364 -41.12 14.45 12.82
N ARG A 365 -42.30 13.80 12.80
CA ARG A 365 -42.97 13.26 11.59
C ARG A 365 -43.35 14.31 10.52
N THR A 366 -43.13 15.60 10.79
CA THR A 366 -43.54 16.71 9.92
C THR A 366 -42.33 17.48 9.40
N ARG A 367 -41.80 17.09 8.24
CA ARG A 367 -40.70 17.80 7.58
C ARG A 367 -41.19 19.09 6.92
N SER A 368 -41.43 20.12 7.72
CA SER A 368 -41.87 21.44 7.25
C SER A 368 -40.73 22.47 7.34
N VAL A 369 -40.81 23.55 6.55
CA VAL A 369 -39.87 24.68 6.61
C VAL A 369 -39.84 25.31 8.01
N LYS A 370 -40.96 25.27 8.75
CA LYS A 370 -41.03 25.76 10.14
C LYS A 370 -40.22 24.89 11.10
N VAL A 371 -40.30 23.57 10.97
CA VAL A 371 -39.54 22.61 11.79
C VAL A 371 -38.03 22.72 11.56
N VAL A 372 -37.60 23.05 10.33
CA VAL A 372 -36.19 23.33 10.04
C VAL A 372 -35.72 24.61 10.74
N LYS A 373 -36.54 25.67 10.76
CA LYS A 373 -36.23 26.92 11.47
C LYS A 373 -36.10 26.72 12.98
N GLU A 374 -37.05 26.03 13.60
CA GLU A 374 -37.02 25.72 15.04
C GLU A 374 -35.77 24.90 15.43
N ALA A 375 -35.33 23.96 14.58
CA ALA A 375 -34.09 23.23 14.81
C ALA A 375 -32.84 24.13 14.65
N VAL A 376 -32.87 25.10 13.73
CA VAL A 376 -31.79 26.07 13.52
C VAL A 376 -31.68 27.04 14.68
N GLU A 377 -32.78 27.46 15.30
CA GLU A 377 -32.77 28.28 16.53
C GLU A 377 -32.03 27.59 17.68
N GLU A 378 -32.17 26.26 17.82
CA GLU A 378 -31.38 25.48 18.80
C GLU A 378 -29.89 25.41 18.45
N LEU A 379 -29.55 25.41 17.15
CA LEU A 379 -28.16 25.49 16.69
C LEU A 379 -27.57 26.89 16.91
N ASP A 380 -28.36 27.94 16.75
CA ASP A 380 -27.93 29.32 17.02
C ASP A 380 -27.64 29.53 18.52
N LYS A 381 -28.37 28.86 19.42
CA LYS A 381 -28.03 28.83 20.86
C LYS A 381 -26.65 28.21 21.12
N ILE A 382 -26.31 27.14 20.40
CA ILE A 382 -24.99 26.50 20.49
C ILE A 382 -23.89 27.46 20.01
N LEU A 383 -24.13 28.14 18.89
CA LEU A 383 -23.18 29.10 18.33
C LEU A 383 -23.00 30.32 19.25
N ALA A 384 -24.08 30.85 19.81
CA ALA A 384 -24.04 31.93 20.79
C ALA A 384 -23.22 31.54 22.02
N PHE A 385 -23.48 30.35 22.59
CA PHE A 385 -22.73 29.81 23.71
C PHE A 385 -21.23 29.66 23.40
N ASN A 386 -20.89 29.12 22.22
CA ASN A 386 -19.50 28.97 21.80
C ASN A 386 -18.80 30.33 21.60
N SER A 387 -19.49 31.32 21.03
CA SER A 387 -18.97 32.68 20.88
C SER A 387 -18.73 33.36 22.24
N LEU A 388 -19.60 33.12 23.21
CA LEU A 388 -19.48 33.60 24.58
C LEU A 388 -18.23 32.99 25.24
N LEU A 389 -18.01 31.69 25.16
CA LEU A 389 -16.81 31.03 25.68
C LEU A 389 -15.51 31.56 25.05
N ILE A 390 -15.52 31.84 23.74
CA ILE A 390 -14.38 32.44 23.04
C ILE A 390 -14.13 33.88 23.53
N SER A 391 -15.20 34.66 23.74
CA SER A 391 -15.08 36.02 24.27
C SER A 391 -14.51 36.06 25.68
N LEU A 392 -14.95 35.14 26.56
CA LEU A 392 -14.47 35.03 27.93
C LEU A 392 -13.02 34.55 28.01
N LYS A 393 -12.59 33.69 27.08
CA LYS A 393 -11.18 33.31 26.96
C LYS A 393 -10.28 34.49 26.61
N ASN A 394 -10.77 35.44 25.81
CA ASN A 394 -10.01 36.61 25.35
C ASN A 394 -10.13 37.81 26.32
N HIS A 395 -10.80 37.65 27.45
CA HIS A 395 -11.01 38.71 28.45
C HIS A 395 -9.71 39.01 29.21
N PRO A 396 -9.44 40.27 29.60
CA PRO A 396 -8.22 40.64 30.36
C PRO A 396 -8.06 39.90 31.69
N ASP A 397 -9.15 39.51 32.35
CA ASP A 397 -9.14 38.74 33.61
C ASP A 397 -9.10 37.21 33.42
N ALA A 398 -8.73 36.70 32.23
CA ALA A 398 -8.74 35.26 31.93
C ALA A 398 -7.95 34.41 32.95
N ASP A 399 -6.88 34.94 33.54
CA ASP A 399 -6.07 34.25 34.55
C ASP A 399 -6.83 33.95 35.85
N ARG A 400 -7.90 34.69 36.13
CA ARG A 400 -8.76 34.53 37.31
C ARG A 400 -9.92 33.58 37.07
N PHE A 401 -10.16 33.18 35.82
CA PHE A 401 -11.28 32.32 35.46
C PHE A 401 -10.96 30.84 35.62
N ALA A 402 -12.02 30.03 35.59
CA ALA A 402 -11.88 28.58 35.51
C ALA A 402 -11.06 28.19 34.27
N LEU A 403 -10.14 27.24 34.44
CA LEU A 403 -9.35 26.73 33.33
C LEU A 403 -10.22 25.84 32.42
N GLY A 404 -9.85 25.77 31.14
CA GLY A 404 -10.60 25.01 30.13
C GLY A 404 -11.54 25.84 29.26
N LEU A 405 -11.57 27.17 29.42
CA LEU A 405 -12.29 28.08 28.52
C LEU A 405 -11.73 27.98 27.09
N GLY A 406 -12.61 27.70 26.14
CA GLY A 406 -12.23 27.52 24.74
C GLY A 406 -13.39 27.09 23.87
N PRO A 407 -13.13 26.94 22.55
CA PRO A 407 -14.16 26.49 21.62
C PRO A 407 -14.60 25.07 21.97
N VAL A 408 -15.91 24.85 21.92
CA VAL A 408 -16.50 23.53 22.22
C VAL A 408 -16.33 22.62 21.01
N SER A 409 -15.98 21.36 21.27
CA SER A 409 -15.93 20.31 20.27
C SER A 409 -16.65 19.06 20.79
N LEU A 410 -17.51 18.48 19.95
CA LEU A 410 -18.23 17.24 20.21
C LEU A 410 -17.35 15.99 20.04
N LEU A 411 -16.10 16.14 19.56
CA LEU A 411 -15.15 15.04 19.42
C LEU A 411 -14.80 14.44 20.79
N GLY A 412 -14.79 13.11 20.89
CA GLY A 412 -14.62 12.37 22.14
C GLY A 412 -15.85 12.36 23.06
N GLY A 413 -17.04 12.73 22.56
CA GLY A 413 -18.32 12.68 23.28
C GLY A 413 -19.28 11.61 22.77
N ASP A 414 -20.55 11.71 23.18
CA ASP A 414 -21.59 10.72 22.83
C ASP A 414 -21.91 10.71 21.32
N PHE A 415 -21.49 11.74 20.59
CA PHE A 415 -21.73 11.93 19.16
C PHE A 415 -20.54 11.55 18.25
N ASP A 416 -19.50 10.93 18.81
CA ASP A 416 -18.28 10.52 18.09
C ASP A 416 -18.41 9.15 17.37
N ALA A 417 -19.54 8.47 17.53
CA ALA A 417 -19.80 7.22 16.82
C ALA A 417 -20.25 7.47 15.38
N ASP A 418 -19.73 6.70 14.41
CA ASP A 418 -20.02 6.84 12.97
C ASP A 418 -21.51 6.99 12.62
N ARG A 419 -22.39 6.26 13.32
CA ARG A 419 -23.84 6.31 13.09
C ARG A 419 -24.49 7.63 13.52
N ILE A 420 -23.86 8.35 14.44
CA ILE A 420 -24.35 9.59 15.03
C ILE A 420 -23.77 10.80 14.27
N ILE A 421 -22.63 10.62 13.58
CA ILE A 421 -22.08 11.61 12.66
C ILE A 421 -23.09 11.91 11.52
N ASP A 422 -23.83 10.92 11.04
CA ASP A 422 -24.89 11.13 10.03
C ASP A 422 -26.02 12.03 10.53
N ASP A 423 -26.35 11.96 11.83
CA ASP A 423 -27.32 12.85 12.47
C ASP A 423 -26.79 14.29 12.55
N LEU A 424 -25.50 14.47 12.85
CA LEU A 424 -24.83 15.78 12.81
C LEU A 424 -24.77 16.34 11.38
N LYS A 425 -24.49 15.49 10.38
CA LYS A 425 -24.54 15.84 8.96
C LYS A 425 -25.94 16.28 8.54
N LEU A 426 -26.99 15.65 9.08
CA LEU A 426 -28.37 16.06 8.85
C LEU A 426 -28.69 17.44 9.43
N LEU A 427 -28.24 17.72 10.66
CA LEU A 427 -28.37 19.05 11.28
C LEU A 427 -27.59 20.11 10.50
N TYR A 428 -26.36 19.82 10.12
CA TYR A 428 -25.54 20.71 9.30
C TYR A 428 -26.22 21.01 7.96
N ARG A 429 -26.76 19.98 7.30
CA ARG A 429 -27.56 20.13 6.06
C ARG A 429 -28.81 21.00 6.27
N ALA A 430 -29.50 20.85 7.40
CA ALA A 430 -30.67 21.65 7.74
C ALA A 430 -30.29 23.13 7.93
N TYR A 431 -29.18 23.41 8.62
CA TYR A 431 -28.63 24.76 8.79
C TYR A 431 -28.24 25.41 7.48
N VAL A 432 -27.53 24.68 6.60
CA VAL A 432 -27.19 25.16 5.24
C VAL A 432 -28.46 25.43 4.41
N SER A 433 -29.50 24.61 4.57
CA SER A 433 -30.75 24.80 3.83
C SER A 433 -31.51 26.04 4.29
N ASP A 434 -31.49 26.35 5.59
CA ASP A 434 -32.10 27.58 6.12
C ASP A 434 -31.29 28.83 5.77
N SER A 435 -29.95 28.75 5.81
CA SER A 435 -29.09 29.88 5.40
C SER A 435 -29.29 30.28 3.94
N LEU A 436 -29.75 29.36 3.11
CA LEU A 436 -30.08 29.57 1.69
C LEU A 436 -31.55 29.92 1.42
N SER A 437 -32.41 29.98 2.45
CA SER A 437 -33.86 30.17 2.30
C SER A 437 -34.27 31.61 1.97
N SER A 438 -33.54 32.62 2.46
CA SER A 438 -33.68 34.04 2.10
C SER A 438 -33.21 34.33 0.67
N GLY A 439 -32.40 33.42 0.17
CA GLY A 439 -31.90 33.40 -1.17
C GLY A 439 -30.55 34.06 -1.39
N ARG A 440 -29.94 34.56 -0.32
CA ARG A 440 -28.53 34.97 -0.28
C ARG A 440 -27.90 34.37 0.95
N ILE A 441 -26.66 33.90 0.82
CA ILE A 441 -25.93 33.50 2.02
C ILE A 441 -25.34 34.77 2.66
N GLU A 442 -25.84 35.14 3.82
CA GLU A 442 -25.28 36.21 4.63
C GLU A 442 -23.90 35.82 5.17
N GLU A 443 -22.95 36.76 5.21
CA GLU A 443 -21.58 36.53 5.72
C GLU A 443 -21.57 36.01 7.17
N ASN A 444 -22.51 36.49 8.00
CA ASN A 444 -22.68 36.03 9.39
C ASN A 444 -23.01 34.53 9.44
N LYS A 445 -23.86 34.05 8.53
CA LYS A 445 -24.23 32.63 8.44
C LYS A 445 -23.10 31.78 7.87
N LEU A 446 -22.23 32.33 7.01
CA LEU A 446 -21.00 31.65 6.56
C LEU A 446 -19.99 31.47 7.71
N ALA A 447 -19.81 32.49 8.55
CA ALA A 447 -18.97 32.39 9.73
C ALA A 447 -19.54 31.35 10.72
N ALA A 448 -20.86 31.37 10.94
CA ALA A 448 -21.57 30.40 11.75
C ALA A 448 -21.44 28.96 11.21
N LEU A 449 -21.49 28.74 9.89
CA LEU A 449 -21.28 27.43 9.26
C LEU A 449 -19.87 26.88 9.53
N ASN A 450 -18.85 27.74 9.50
CA ASN A 450 -17.48 27.34 9.82
C ASN A 450 -17.33 27.00 11.30
N GLN A 451 -17.96 27.77 12.19
CA GLN A 451 -17.99 27.47 13.63
C GLN A 451 -18.73 26.16 13.92
N LEU A 452 -19.90 25.95 13.30
CA LEU A 452 -20.69 24.74 13.46
C LEU A 452 -19.94 23.51 12.95
N ARG A 453 -19.23 23.62 11.82
CA ARG A 453 -18.33 22.57 11.32
C ARG A 453 -17.28 22.19 12.38
N ASN A 454 -16.65 23.18 13.01
CA ASN A 454 -15.62 22.95 14.03
C ASN A 454 -16.22 22.33 15.31
N ILE A 455 -17.42 22.76 15.73
CA ILE A 455 -18.12 22.21 16.91
C ILE A 455 -18.51 20.74 16.67
N PHE A 456 -19.08 20.44 15.50
CA PHE A 456 -19.48 19.08 15.13
C PHE A 456 -18.30 18.18 14.78
N GLY A 457 -17.10 18.73 14.59
CA GLY A 457 -15.91 17.96 14.20
C GLY A 457 -16.01 17.40 12.78
N LEU A 458 -16.84 17.98 11.91
CA LEU A 458 -17.01 17.51 10.53
C LEU A 458 -15.74 17.77 9.71
N GLY A 459 -15.32 16.77 8.95
CA GLY A 459 -14.19 16.93 8.02
C GLY A 459 -14.47 18.02 6.99
N LYS A 460 -13.43 18.78 6.60
CA LYS A 460 -13.55 19.86 5.59
C LYS A 460 -14.23 19.39 4.31
N ARG A 461 -13.83 18.22 3.78
CA ARG A 461 -14.40 17.60 2.57
C ARG A 461 -15.87 17.21 2.73
N GLU A 462 -16.24 16.68 3.90
CA GLU A 462 -17.62 16.25 4.15
C GLU A 462 -18.57 17.44 4.23
N ALA A 463 -18.17 18.48 4.97
CA ALA A 463 -18.91 19.73 5.06
C ALA A 463 -19.05 20.40 3.69
N GLU A 464 -17.95 20.48 2.93
CA GLU A 464 -17.96 21.01 1.55
C GLU A 464 -18.92 20.23 0.66
N THR A 465 -18.90 18.89 0.72
CA THR A 465 -19.81 18.04 -0.07
C THR A 465 -21.28 18.32 0.28
N ILE A 466 -21.62 18.47 1.55
CA ILE A 466 -22.99 18.81 1.99
C ILE A 466 -23.38 20.21 1.51
N THR A 467 -22.49 21.20 1.67
CA THR A 467 -22.77 22.56 1.18
C THR A 467 -22.97 22.59 -0.33
N LEU A 468 -22.18 21.83 -1.10
CA LEU A 468 -22.31 21.72 -2.56
C LEU A 468 -23.61 21.02 -2.98
N ASP A 469 -24.01 19.94 -2.31
CA ASP A 469 -25.27 19.23 -2.62
C ASP A 469 -26.50 20.11 -2.32
N VAL A 470 -26.47 20.90 -1.24
CA VAL A 470 -27.58 21.81 -0.92
C VAL A 470 -27.57 23.03 -1.86
N THR A 471 -26.42 23.67 -2.06
CA THR A 471 -26.29 24.85 -2.94
C THR A 471 -26.62 24.51 -4.39
N SER A 472 -26.18 23.37 -4.93
CA SER A 472 -26.55 22.92 -6.29
C SER A 472 -28.06 22.70 -6.46
N LYS A 473 -28.74 22.14 -5.44
CA LYS A 473 -30.20 22.00 -5.44
C LYS A 473 -30.93 23.34 -5.40
N VAL A 474 -30.44 24.27 -4.58
CA VAL A 474 -31.00 25.63 -4.51
C VAL A 474 -30.76 26.39 -5.81
N TYR A 475 -29.55 26.26 -6.38
CA TYR A 475 -29.18 26.83 -7.67
C TYR A 475 -30.10 26.32 -8.79
N ARG A 476 -30.30 25.01 -8.91
CA ARG A 476 -31.23 24.43 -9.90
C ARG A 476 -32.66 24.93 -9.72
N LYS A 477 -33.14 25.06 -8.48
CA LYS A 477 -34.49 25.61 -8.20
C LYS A 477 -34.62 27.08 -8.59
N ARG A 478 -33.62 27.90 -8.27
CA ARG A 478 -33.55 29.32 -8.64
C ARG A 478 -33.51 29.50 -10.15
N LEU A 479 -32.65 28.73 -10.81
CA LEU A 479 -32.52 28.75 -12.25
C LEU A 479 -33.85 28.35 -12.91
N ALA A 480 -34.51 27.29 -12.44
CA ALA A 480 -35.83 26.90 -12.92
C ALA A 480 -36.90 28.00 -12.72
N GLN A 481 -36.89 28.67 -11.56
CA GLN A 481 -37.77 29.80 -11.29
C GLN A 481 -37.49 30.99 -12.22
N ALA A 482 -36.22 31.35 -12.43
CA ALA A 482 -35.82 32.43 -13.34
C ALA A 482 -36.15 32.13 -14.81
N VAL A 483 -36.11 30.85 -15.21
CA VAL A 483 -36.51 30.39 -16.54
C VAL A 483 -38.03 30.43 -16.71
N THR A 484 -38.80 29.99 -15.71
CA THR A 484 -40.28 29.96 -15.78
C THR A 484 -40.88 31.36 -15.61
N GLY A 485 -40.23 32.22 -14.82
CA GLY A 485 -40.64 33.61 -14.60
C GLY A 485 -40.27 34.55 -15.77
N GLY A 486 -39.39 34.12 -16.68
CA GLY A 486 -38.92 34.94 -17.79
C GLY A 486 -37.84 35.97 -17.42
N ASP A 487 -37.49 36.10 -16.15
CA ASP A 487 -36.48 37.04 -15.64
C ASP A 487 -35.11 36.85 -16.33
N LEU A 488 -34.74 35.60 -16.60
CA LEU A 488 -33.48 35.27 -17.29
C LEU A 488 -33.49 35.70 -18.77
N GLU A 489 -34.66 35.72 -19.40
CA GLU A 489 -34.81 36.10 -20.81
C GLU A 489 -34.89 37.61 -20.99
N MET A 490 -35.50 38.31 -20.03
CA MET A 490 -35.63 39.77 -20.00
C MET A 490 -34.33 40.48 -19.61
N ALA A 491 -33.35 39.78 -19.05
CA ALA A 491 -32.07 40.37 -18.64
C ALA A 491 -31.22 40.83 -19.83
N ASP A 492 -30.68 42.05 -19.75
CA ASP A 492 -29.80 42.65 -20.78
C ASP A 492 -28.54 41.82 -21.04
N SER A 493 -28.02 41.15 -20.00
CA SER A 493 -26.89 40.21 -20.10
C SER A 493 -27.17 38.94 -19.30
N LYS A 494 -27.36 37.84 -20.02
CA LYS A 494 -27.63 36.50 -19.48
C LYS A 494 -26.45 35.97 -18.65
N ALA A 495 -25.23 36.21 -19.11
CA ALA A 495 -24.01 35.85 -18.40
C ALA A 495 -23.86 36.62 -17.08
N ALA A 496 -24.17 37.92 -17.06
CA ALA A 496 -24.13 38.72 -15.84
C ALA A 496 -25.20 38.29 -14.83
N PHE A 497 -26.39 37.92 -15.29
CA PHE A 497 -27.44 37.37 -14.43
C PHE A 497 -27.01 36.03 -13.79
N LEU A 498 -26.44 35.12 -14.58
CA LEU A 498 -25.95 33.83 -14.07
C LEU A 498 -24.76 34.01 -13.11
N GLN A 499 -23.88 34.99 -13.35
CA GLN A 499 -22.79 35.34 -12.44
C GLN A 499 -23.33 35.90 -11.12
N ASN A 500 -24.26 36.85 -11.17
CA ASN A 500 -24.92 37.40 -9.96
C ASN A 500 -25.64 36.30 -9.17
N LEU A 501 -26.26 35.33 -9.85
CA LEU A 501 -26.88 34.18 -9.19
C LEU A 501 -25.84 33.27 -8.50
N CYS A 502 -24.65 33.12 -9.08
CA CYS A 502 -23.55 32.40 -8.45
C CYS A 502 -23.00 33.19 -7.24
N ASP A 503 -22.83 34.50 -7.36
CA ASP A 503 -22.31 35.37 -6.30
C ASP A 503 -23.27 35.43 -5.10
N ASP A 504 -24.57 35.59 -5.34
CA ASP A 504 -25.62 35.59 -4.29
C ASP A 504 -25.62 34.27 -3.49
N LEU A 505 -25.27 33.15 -4.14
CA LEU A 505 -25.22 31.82 -3.55
C LEU A 505 -23.80 31.41 -3.10
N HIS A 506 -22.78 32.23 -3.35
CA HIS A 506 -21.36 31.87 -3.24
C HIS A 506 -21.05 30.51 -3.90
N PHE A 507 -21.64 30.27 -5.07
CA PHE A 507 -21.51 29.02 -5.81
C PHE A 507 -20.38 29.11 -6.83
N ASP A 508 -19.69 27.99 -7.04
CA ASP A 508 -18.57 27.91 -7.97
C ASP A 508 -19.06 28.03 -9.43
N PRO A 509 -18.57 29.02 -10.21
CA PRO A 509 -18.94 29.18 -11.61
C PRO A 509 -18.66 27.94 -12.47
N GLN A 510 -17.61 27.16 -12.15
CA GLN A 510 -17.28 25.96 -12.92
C GLN A 510 -18.37 24.89 -12.75
N LYS A 511 -18.80 24.63 -11.51
CA LYS A 511 -19.90 23.70 -11.23
C LYS A 511 -21.24 24.18 -11.75
N ALA A 512 -21.44 25.50 -11.83
CA ALA A 512 -22.62 26.06 -12.48
C ALA A 512 -22.65 25.69 -13.97
N SER A 513 -21.51 25.78 -14.66
CA SER A 513 -21.40 25.39 -16.06
C SER A 513 -21.63 23.89 -16.29
N GLU A 514 -21.18 23.02 -15.38
CA GLU A 514 -21.49 21.59 -15.41
C GLU A 514 -22.99 21.33 -15.28
N ILE A 515 -23.68 22.07 -14.41
CA ILE A 515 -25.15 21.99 -14.27
C ILE A 515 -25.83 22.47 -15.55
N HIS A 516 -25.33 23.53 -16.21
CA HIS A 516 -25.87 24.01 -17.48
C HIS A 516 -25.72 22.98 -18.59
N GLU A 517 -24.57 22.33 -18.67
CA GLU A 517 -24.28 21.23 -19.58
C GLU A 517 -25.19 20.02 -19.30
N GLU A 518 -25.40 19.66 -18.04
CA GLU A 518 -26.30 18.57 -17.65
C GLU A 518 -27.76 18.86 -18.02
N ILE A 519 -28.24 20.09 -17.77
CA ILE A 519 -29.60 20.52 -18.16
C ILE A 519 -29.74 20.47 -19.68
N TYR A 520 -28.73 20.94 -20.42
CA TYR A 520 -28.72 20.86 -21.88
C TYR A 520 -28.75 19.40 -22.36
N ARG A 521 -27.92 18.52 -21.80
CA ARG A 521 -27.91 17.08 -22.12
C ARG A 521 -29.25 16.41 -21.84
N GLN A 522 -29.87 16.69 -20.69
CA GLN A 522 -31.18 16.15 -20.34
C GLN A 522 -32.26 16.61 -21.33
N LYS A 523 -32.21 17.88 -21.76
CA LYS A 523 -33.12 18.41 -22.78
C LYS A 523 -32.88 17.80 -24.16
N LEU A 524 -31.62 17.63 -24.55
CA LEU A 524 -31.27 16.92 -25.78
C LEU A 524 -31.76 15.48 -25.75
N GLN A 525 -31.54 14.74 -24.66
CA GLN A 525 -32.09 13.38 -24.51
C GLN A 525 -33.62 13.35 -24.60
N GLN A 526 -34.32 14.35 -24.07
CA GLN A 526 -35.77 14.45 -24.18
C GLN A 526 -36.24 14.63 -25.62
N CYS A 527 -35.58 15.50 -26.40
CA CYS A 527 -35.93 15.75 -27.81
C CYS A 527 -35.59 14.54 -28.69
N VAL A 528 -34.46 13.88 -28.45
CA VAL A 528 -33.97 12.79 -29.32
C VAL A 528 -34.66 11.43 -29.04
N ASN A 529 -35.59 11.35 -28.08
CA ASN A 529 -36.29 10.09 -27.77
C ASN A 529 -37.10 9.56 -28.97
N ASP A 530 -37.61 10.44 -29.82
CA ASP A 530 -38.40 10.07 -31.00
C ASP A 530 -37.53 9.71 -32.21
N GLY A 531 -36.20 9.83 -32.08
CA GLY A 531 -35.21 9.47 -33.11
C GLY A 531 -34.99 10.52 -34.18
N GLU A 532 -35.68 11.66 -34.11
CA GLU A 532 -35.54 12.82 -34.98
C GLU A 532 -35.48 14.09 -34.13
N LEU A 533 -34.90 15.15 -34.69
CA LEU A 533 -34.92 16.50 -34.12
C LEU A 533 -35.74 17.41 -35.03
N ASP A 534 -36.92 17.80 -34.57
CA ASP A 534 -37.78 18.75 -35.28
C ASP A 534 -37.19 20.17 -35.24
N GLU A 535 -37.56 21.03 -36.19
CA GLU A 535 -37.09 22.43 -36.22
C GLU A 535 -37.48 23.20 -34.94
N ASP A 536 -38.66 22.90 -34.39
CA ASP A 536 -39.13 23.51 -33.15
C ASP A 536 -38.25 23.10 -31.96
N GLU A 537 -37.81 21.83 -31.90
CA GLU A 537 -36.92 21.32 -30.86
C GLU A 537 -35.50 21.88 -30.99
N VAL A 538 -35.00 22.01 -32.22
CA VAL A 538 -33.70 22.67 -32.49
C VAL A 538 -33.76 24.14 -32.07
N SER A 539 -34.86 24.84 -32.35
CA SER A 539 -35.05 26.22 -31.89
C SER A 539 -35.10 26.33 -30.36
N ALA A 540 -35.73 25.36 -29.69
CA ALA A 540 -35.80 25.27 -28.24
C ALA A 540 -34.43 24.98 -27.61
N LEU A 541 -33.62 24.10 -28.22
CA LEU A 541 -32.25 23.81 -27.80
C LEU A 541 -31.32 25.01 -28.00
N LEU A 542 -31.46 25.73 -29.12
CA LEU A 542 -30.74 26.98 -29.37
C LEU A 542 -31.11 28.06 -28.36
N ARG A 543 -32.41 28.21 -28.06
CA ARG A 543 -32.90 29.12 -27.01
C ARG A 543 -32.28 28.76 -25.65
N LEU A 544 -32.32 27.49 -25.27
CA LEU A 544 -31.74 27.00 -24.02
C LEU A 544 -30.24 27.24 -23.93
N ARG A 545 -29.50 26.99 -25.02
CA ARG A 545 -28.06 27.25 -25.10
C ARG A 545 -27.74 28.72 -24.86
N VAL A 546 -28.49 29.63 -25.49
CA VAL A 546 -28.30 31.08 -25.33
C VAL A 546 -28.64 31.52 -23.90
N MET A 547 -29.70 30.96 -23.31
CA MET A 547 -30.11 31.23 -21.92
C MET A 547 -29.06 30.82 -20.90
N LEU A 548 -28.50 29.61 -21.06
CA LEU A 548 -27.53 29.02 -20.14
C LEU A 548 -26.08 29.36 -20.48
N CYS A 549 -25.83 30.11 -21.57
CA CYS A 549 -24.49 30.49 -22.03
C CYS A 549 -23.55 29.30 -22.27
N VAL A 550 -24.06 28.18 -22.79
CA VAL A 550 -23.26 26.96 -23.03
C VAL A 550 -22.37 27.13 -24.27
N PRO A 551 -21.05 26.83 -24.18
CA PRO A 551 -20.14 26.88 -25.33
C PRO A 551 -20.55 25.97 -26.48
N GLN A 552 -20.26 26.39 -27.72
CA GLN A 552 -20.55 25.61 -28.95
C GLN A 552 -19.88 24.23 -28.90
N GLN A 553 -18.61 24.17 -28.48
CA GLN A 553 -17.84 22.92 -28.42
C GLN A 553 -18.48 21.89 -27.49
N THR A 554 -19.00 22.33 -26.33
CA THR A 554 -19.69 21.46 -25.37
C THR A 554 -21.00 20.93 -25.94
N VAL A 555 -21.72 21.77 -26.70
CA VAL A 555 -22.95 21.36 -27.39
C VAL A 555 -22.65 20.33 -28.47
N GLU A 556 -21.64 20.56 -29.31
CA GLU A 556 -21.22 19.63 -30.35
C GLU A 556 -20.78 18.29 -29.78
N ALA A 557 -20.03 18.29 -28.67
CA ALA A 557 -19.63 17.06 -27.97
C ALA A 557 -20.85 16.31 -27.39
N ALA A 558 -21.77 17.02 -26.71
CA ALA A 558 -22.99 16.41 -26.20
C ALA A 558 -23.87 15.84 -27.32
N HIS A 559 -23.92 16.53 -28.46
CA HIS A 559 -24.66 16.11 -29.65
C HIS A 559 -24.01 14.91 -30.33
N SER A 560 -22.67 14.88 -30.47
CA SER A 560 -21.96 13.72 -30.99
C SER A 560 -22.10 12.51 -30.07
N ASP A 561 -22.14 12.69 -28.76
CA ASP A 561 -22.25 11.59 -27.80
C ASP A 561 -23.67 10.99 -27.80
N ILE A 562 -24.70 11.83 -27.60
CA ILE A 562 -26.08 11.36 -27.44
C ILE A 562 -26.64 10.92 -28.80
N CYS A 563 -26.66 11.82 -29.79
CA CYS A 563 -27.18 11.51 -31.12
C CYS A 563 -26.29 10.49 -31.84
N GLY A 564 -24.98 10.55 -31.65
CA GLY A 564 -24.06 9.56 -32.23
C GLY A 564 -24.25 8.16 -31.66
N SER A 565 -24.59 8.00 -30.38
CA SER A 565 -24.89 6.67 -29.81
C SER A 565 -26.18 6.06 -30.38
N LEU A 566 -27.17 6.89 -30.71
CA LEU A 566 -28.42 6.43 -31.33
C LEU A 566 -28.21 6.08 -32.80
N PHE A 567 -27.43 6.90 -33.52
CA PHE A 567 -26.99 6.58 -34.86
C PHE A 567 -26.14 5.30 -34.90
N GLU A 568 -25.22 5.10 -33.95
CA GLU A 568 -24.42 3.88 -33.84
C GLU A 568 -25.32 2.64 -33.66
N LYS A 569 -26.40 2.74 -32.88
CA LYS A 569 -27.38 1.65 -32.75
C LYS A 569 -28.09 1.36 -34.08
N ALA A 570 -28.53 2.40 -34.79
CA ALA A 570 -29.15 2.25 -36.11
C ALA A 570 -28.19 1.57 -37.10
N VAL A 571 -26.92 2.01 -37.13
CA VAL A 571 -25.88 1.43 -37.98
C VAL A 571 -25.58 -0.03 -37.60
N LYS A 572 -25.47 -0.35 -36.30
CA LYS A 572 -25.26 -1.74 -35.85
C LYS A 572 -26.43 -2.65 -36.19
N ASN A 573 -27.66 -2.18 -36.06
CA ASN A 573 -28.85 -2.93 -36.46
C ASN A 573 -28.85 -3.17 -37.96
N ALA A 574 -28.54 -2.15 -38.75
CA ALA A 574 -28.45 -2.25 -40.21
C ALA A 574 -27.37 -3.26 -40.66
N ILE A 575 -26.24 -3.28 -39.96
CA ILE A 575 -25.15 -4.23 -40.18
C ILE A 575 -25.56 -5.65 -39.76
N ALA A 576 -26.28 -5.80 -38.64
CA ALA A 576 -26.69 -7.10 -38.11
C ALA A 576 -27.66 -7.85 -39.04
N SER A 577 -28.40 -7.12 -39.88
CA SER A 577 -29.26 -7.69 -40.93
C SER A 577 -28.48 -8.41 -42.04
N GLY A 578 -27.15 -8.23 -42.12
CA GLY A 578 -26.28 -8.95 -43.05
C GLY A 578 -26.42 -8.49 -44.50
N VAL A 579 -25.90 -9.30 -45.43
CA VAL A 579 -25.82 -8.97 -46.87
C VAL A 579 -27.19 -9.02 -47.55
N ASP A 580 -28.10 -9.87 -47.07
CA ASP A 580 -29.43 -10.08 -47.66
C ASP A 580 -30.55 -9.28 -46.98
N GLY A 581 -30.26 -8.58 -45.88
CA GLY A 581 -31.26 -7.86 -45.06
C GLY A 581 -31.09 -6.34 -45.02
N TYR A 582 -30.26 -5.76 -45.89
CA TYR A 582 -30.14 -4.31 -46.05
C TYR A 582 -31.24 -3.79 -47.00
N ASP A 583 -32.50 -3.99 -46.59
CA ASP A 583 -33.70 -3.67 -47.36
C ASP A 583 -34.03 -2.16 -47.35
N ALA A 584 -35.02 -1.76 -48.16
CA ALA A 584 -35.48 -0.37 -48.26
C ALA A 584 -35.84 0.24 -46.89
N ASP A 585 -36.44 -0.55 -46.00
CA ASP A 585 -36.82 -0.12 -44.64
C ASP A 585 -35.59 0.18 -43.77
N VAL A 586 -34.51 -0.60 -43.91
CA VAL A 586 -33.25 -0.40 -43.19
C VAL A 586 -32.54 0.84 -43.72
N LYS A 587 -32.51 1.04 -45.04
CA LYS A 587 -31.98 2.26 -45.68
C LYS A 587 -32.71 3.50 -45.21
N GLU A 588 -34.03 3.45 -45.17
CA GLU A 588 -34.86 4.56 -44.65
C GLU A 588 -34.54 4.83 -43.18
N SER A 589 -34.43 3.80 -42.34
CA SER A 589 -34.07 3.98 -40.92
C SER A 589 -32.68 4.61 -40.71
N VAL A 590 -31.70 4.27 -41.56
CA VAL A 590 -30.34 4.83 -41.51
C VAL A 590 -30.31 6.26 -42.04
N ARG A 591 -31.02 6.57 -43.14
CA ARG A 591 -31.16 7.96 -43.64
C ARG A 591 -31.90 8.82 -42.63
N LYS A 592 -32.97 8.29 -42.03
CA LYS A 592 -33.75 8.92 -40.97
C LYS A 592 -32.87 9.23 -39.77
N ALA A 593 -32.05 8.28 -39.32
CA ALA A 593 -31.11 8.51 -38.23
C ALA A 593 -29.95 9.46 -38.61
N ALA A 594 -29.44 9.42 -39.84
CA ALA A 594 -28.34 10.28 -40.27
C ALA A 594 -28.77 11.76 -40.43
N HIS A 595 -29.91 11.99 -41.07
CA HIS A 595 -30.41 13.33 -41.38
C HIS A 595 -31.33 13.88 -40.30
N GLY A 596 -32.19 13.04 -39.71
CA GLY A 596 -33.11 13.43 -38.63
C GLY A 596 -32.41 13.79 -37.34
N LEU A 597 -31.27 13.17 -37.03
CA LEU A 597 -30.45 13.50 -35.85
C LEU A 597 -29.49 14.67 -36.07
N ARG A 598 -29.44 15.27 -37.28
CA ARG A 598 -28.57 16.41 -37.65
C ARG A 598 -27.10 16.25 -37.24
N LEU A 599 -26.57 15.03 -37.30
CA LEU A 599 -25.14 14.82 -37.06
C LEU A 599 -24.33 15.48 -38.18
N THR A 600 -23.21 16.11 -37.82
CA THR A 600 -22.25 16.57 -38.84
C THR A 600 -21.78 15.35 -39.65
N ARG A 601 -21.67 15.51 -40.97
CA ARG A 601 -21.30 14.44 -41.90
C ARG A 601 -20.04 13.69 -41.46
N ASP A 602 -19.04 14.43 -40.97
CA ASP A 602 -17.77 13.87 -40.51
C ASP A 602 -17.94 12.95 -39.29
N VAL A 603 -18.75 13.36 -38.30
CA VAL A 603 -19.04 12.56 -37.11
C VAL A 603 -19.85 11.32 -37.48
N ALA A 604 -20.88 11.43 -38.31
CA ALA A 604 -21.66 10.28 -38.78
C ALA A 604 -20.78 9.26 -39.52
N MET A 605 -19.90 9.73 -40.43
CA MET A 605 -18.94 8.89 -41.13
C MET A 605 -17.91 8.27 -40.20
N SER A 606 -17.43 8.98 -39.17
CA SER A 606 -16.51 8.43 -38.18
C SER A 606 -17.14 7.29 -37.37
N ILE A 607 -18.41 7.43 -36.98
CA ILE A 607 -19.17 6.42 -36.22
C ILE A 607 -19.46 5.21 -37.11
N ALA A 608 -19.95 5.43 -38.32
CA ALA A 608 -20.23 4.36 -39.28
C ALA A 608 -18.95 3.61 -39.66
N SER A 609 -17.87 4.32 -39.95
CA SER A 609 -16.59 3.71 -40.31
C SER A 609 -16.01 2.88 -39.16
N LYS A 610 -16.10 3.34 -37.90
CA LYS A 610 -15.71 2.55 -36.73
C LYS A 610 -16.52 1.27 -36.59
N ALA A 611 -17.84 1.33 -36.80
CA ALA A 611 -18.70 0.16 -36.77
C ALA A 611 -18.32 -0.84 -37.87
N VAL A 612 -18.20 -0.38 -39.13
CA VAL A 612 -17.84 -1.17 -40.31
C VAL A 612 -16.45 -1.85 -40.15
N ARG A 613 -15.44 -1.11 -39.68
CA ARG A 613 -14.08 -1.66 -39.46
C ARG A 613 -14.08 -2.80 -38.45
N GLN A 614 -14.91 -2.75 -37.40
CA GLN A 614 -15.06 -3.86 -36.45
C GLN A 614 -15.59 -5.15 -37.11
N ILE A 615 -16.52 -5.04 -38.06
CA ILE A 615 -17.03 -6.21 -38.80
C ILE A 615 -15.97 -6.76 -39.75
N PHE A 616 -15.24 -5.89 -40.46
CA PHE A 616 -14.13 -6.33 -41.31
C PHE A 616 -13.06 -7.07 -40.50
N ILE A 617 -12.70 -6.58 -39.32
CA ILE A 617 -11.79 -7.28 -38.39
C ILE A 617 -12.36 -8.65 -37.99
N ASN A 618 -13.67 -8.77 -37.78
CA ASN A 618 -14.30 -10.05 -37.47
C ASN A 618 -14.22 -11.03 -38.65
N TYR A 619 -14.43 -10.57 -39.88
CA TYR A 619 -14.21 -11.40 -41.08
C TYR A 619 -12.75 -11.84 -41.21
N ILE A 620 -11.79 -10.96 -40.92
CA ILE A 620 -10.36 -11.30 -40.95
C ILE A 620 -10.00 -12.30 -39.84
N LYS A 621 -10.57 -12.17 -38.64
CA LYS A 621 -10.40 -13.16 -37.57
C LYS A 621 -10.94 -14.53 -37.99
N ARG A 622 -12.12 -14.59 -38.64
CA ARG A 622 -12.66 -15.85 -39.19
C ARG A 622 -11.77 -16.40 -40.31
N ALA A 623 -11.28 -15.54 -41.20
CA ALA A 623 -10.36 -15.92 -42.27
C ALA A 623 -9.04 -16.47 -41.72
N ARG A 624 -8.53 -15.95 -40.60
CA ARG A 624 -7.33 -16.49 -39.92
C ARG A 624 -7.58 -17.79 -39.16
N ALA A 625 -8.78 -17.95 -38.59
CA ALA A 625 -9.16 -19.18 -37.90
C ALA A 625 -9.41 -20.36 -38.86
N ALA A 626 -9.65 -20.06 -40.14
CA ALA A 626 -9.76 -21.07 -41.17
C ALA A 626 -8.40 -21.72 -41.47
N GLY A 627 -8.32 -23.04 -41.33
CA GLY A 627 -7.07 -23.80 -41.53
C GLY A 627 -6.70 -23.99 -43.01
N ASN A 628 -7.64 -23.78 -43.93
CA ASN A 628 -7.47 -24.03 -45.36
C ASN A 628 -7.50 -22.72 -46.16
N ARG A 629 -6.61 -22.62 -47.16
CA ARG A 629 -6.48 -21.47 -48.04
C ARG A 629 -7.73 -21.15 -48.89
N THR A 630 -8.55 -22.16 -49.15
CA THR A 630 -9.82 -22.02 -49.86
C THR A 630 -10.92 -21.44 -48.95
N GLU A 631 -10.91 -21.79 -47.67
CA GLU A 631 -11.84 -21.26 -46.66
C GLU A 631 -11.49 -19.81 -46.29
N THR A 632 -10.20 -19.49 -46.17
CA THR A 632 -9.75 -18.10 -45.97
C THR A 632 -10.23 -17.20 -47.12
N ALA A 633 -10.09 -17.66 -48.37
CA ALA A 633 -10.57 -16.94 -49.54
C ALA A 633 -12.10 -16.79 -49.58
N LYS A 634 -12.87 -17.79 -49.12
CA LYS A 634 -14.34 -17.70 -49.00
C LYS A 634 -14.78 -16.65 -47.98
N GLU A 635 -14.12 -16.57 -46.83
CA GLU A 635 -14.41 -15.52 -45.83
C GLU A 635 -14.01 -14.13 -46.33
N LEU A 636 -12.89 -14.00 -47.06
CA LEU A 636 -12.50 -12.75 -47.72
C LEU A 636 -13.49 -12.34 -48.83
N LYS A 637 -14.01 -13.30 -49.61
CA LYS A 637 -15.08 -13.05 -50.59
C LYS A 637 -16.35 -12.52 -49.91
N LYS A 638 -16.76 -13.08 -48.77
CA LYS A 638 -17.89 -12.57 -47.98
C LYS A 638 -17.66 -11.14 -47.49
N MET A 639 -16.44 -10.82 -47.07
CA MET A 639 -16.06 -9.45 -46.66
C MET A 639 -16.17 -8.45 -47.83
N ILE A 640 -15.72 -8.84 -49.02
CA ILE A 640 -15.80 -8.00 -50.24
C ILE A 640 -17.26 -7.81 -50.67
N ALA A 641 -18.08 -8.87 -50.62
CA ALA A 641 -19.51 -8.79 -50.91
C ALA A 641 -20.22 -7.84 -49.93
N PHE A 642 -19.90 -7.93 -48.63
CA PHE A 642 -20.43 -7.00 -47.62
C PHE A 642 -20.01 -5.54 -47.89
N ASN A 643 -18.76 -5.29 -48.30
CA ASN A 643 -18.33 -3.94 -48.67
C ASN A 643 -19.07 -3.39 -49.90
N THR A 644 -19.29 -4.24 -50.90
CA THR A 644 -19.88 -3.83 -52.18
C THR A 644 -21.39 -3.63 -52.12
N LEU A 645 -22.09 -4.41 -51.29
CA LEU A 645 -23.56 -4.39 -51.20
C LEU A 645 -24.08 -3.54 -50.04
N VAL A 646 -23.42 -3.56 -48.87
CA VAL A 646 -23.96 -2.92 -47.66
C VAL A 646 -23.22 -1.62 -47.35
N VAL A 647 -21.88 -1.64 -47.38
CA VAL A 647 -21.08 -0.46 -46.96
C VAL A 647 -21.13 0.66 -48.00
N THR A 648 -21.20 0.33 -49.29
CA THR A 648 -21.40 1.29 -50.38
C THR A 648 -22.68 2.09 -50.25
N GLU A 649 -23.77 1.39 -50.00
CA GLU A 649 -25.10 1.98 -49.85
C GLU A 649 -25.21 2.74 -48.54
N LEU A 650 -24.64 2.22 -47.45
CA LEU A 650 -24.55 2.93 -46.17
C LEU A 650 -23.80 4.27 -46.30
N VAL A 651 -22.67 4.31 -47.00
CA VAL A 651 -21.92 5.56 -47.22
C VAL A 651 -22.70 6.53 -48.12
N ALA A 652 -23.39 6.02 -49.16
CA ALA A 652 -24.24 6.86 -50.01
C ALA A 652 -25.42 7.46 -49.20
N ASP A 653 -26.03 6.66 -48.33
CA ASP A 653 -27.14 7.06 -47.47
C ASP A 653 -26.74 8.08 -46.40
N ILE A 654 -25.51 8.03 -45.89
CA ILE A 654 -24.97 9.04 -44.96
C ILE A 654 -24.64 10.35 -45.70
N LYS A 655 -24.19 10.26 -46.96
CA LYS A 655 -23.86 11.44 -47.78
C LYS A 655 -25.08 12.15 -48.37
N GLY A 656 -26.21 11.43 -48.51
CA GLY A 656 -27.46 11.98 -49.05
C GLY A 656 -27.51 12.02 -50.58
N GLU A 657 -26.70 11.21 -51.27
CA GLU A 657 -26.77 11.09 -52.74
C GLU A 657 -27.93 10.15 -53.12
N SER A 658 -29.13 10.71 -53.33
CA SER A 658 -30.28 9.95 -53.83
C SER A 658 -29.99 9.43 -55.25
N SER A 659 -30.33 8.17 -55.51
CA SER A 659 -30.10 7.44 -56.76
C SER A 659 -30.89 7.90 -58.01
N ASP A 660 -31.47 9.10 -58.01
CA ASP A 660 -32.43 9.57 -59.04
C ASP A 660 -32.03 10.84 -59.81
N THR A 661 -30.73 11.04 -60.06
CA THR A 661 -30.30 11.92 -61.16
C THR A 661 -29.49 11.12 -62.17
N SER A 662 -30.18 10.70 -63.22
CA SER A 662 -29.58 10.32 -64.50
C SER A 662 -28.69 11.46 -65.01
N SER A 663 -27.43 11.13 -65.31
CA SER A 663 -26.54 11.79 -66.27
C SER A 663 -26.56 13.32 -66.31
N GLU A 664 -25.50 13.92 -65.76
CA GLU A 664 -24.82 15.03 -66.41
C GLU A 664 -23.32 14.92 -66.10
N GLU A 665 -22.54 14.53 -67.11
CA GLU A 665 -21.13 14.94 -67.22
C GLU A 665 -21.08 16.47 -67.16
N PRO A 666 -20.07 17.09 -66.50
CA PRO A 666 -18.80 17.23 -67.22
C PRO A 666 -17.51 17.31 -66.36
N VAL A 667 -16.39 17.14 -67.08
CA VAL A 667 -14.99 17.50 -66.76
C VAL A 667 -14.22 16.64 -65.75
N LYS A 668 -13.75 15.47 -66.20
CA LYS A 668 -12.46 14.88 -65.74
C LYS A 668 -11.64 14.33 -66.91
N GLU A 669 -11.69 15.00 -68.07
CA GLU A 669 -10.73 14.76 -69.16
C GLU A 669 -9.39 15.49 -68.93
N GLU A 670 -9.33 16.50 -68.06
CA GLU A 670 -8.09 17.27 -67.84
C GLU A 670 -7.17 16.68 -66.74
N ALA A 671 -7.69 15.83 -65.84
CA ALA A 671 -6.86 15.13 -64.85
C ALA A 671 -6.14 13.90 -65.43
N LYS A 672 -6.62 13.34 -66.55
CA LYS A 672 -5.97 12.22 -67.23
C LYS A 672 -4.72 12.62 -68.02
N GLN A 673 -4.62 13.87 -68.46
CA GLN A 673 -3.46 14.34 -69.24
C GLN A 673 -2.28 14.82 -68.38
N VAL A 674 -2.47 15.02 -67.07
CA VAL A 674 -1.39 15.43 -66.15
C VAL A 674 -0.76 14.21 -65.45
N GLU A 675 -1.52 13.14 -65.18
CA GLU A 675 -0.94 11.87 -64.72
C GLU A 675 -0.18 11.13 -65.83
N GLU A 676 -0.53 11.31 -67.11
CA GLU A 676 0.22 10.70 -68.24
C GLU A 676 1.61 11.32 -68.49
N LYS A 677 1.99 12.41 -67.81
CA LYS A 677 3.32 13.05 -67.97
C LYS A 677 4.29 12.84 -66.80
N GLN A 678 3.94 12.05 -65.81
CA GLN A 678 4.80 11.75 -64.66
C GLN A 678 5.12 10.25 -64.47
N PHE A 679 4.79 9.41 -65.46
CA PHE A 679 5.08 7.98 -65.46
C PHE A 679 5.93 7.54 -66.68
N GLU A 680 6.93 8.34 -67.08
CA GLU A 680 7.88 7.96 -68.14
C GLU A 680 9.17 7.28 -67.61
N GLU A 681 9.29 6.95 -66.31
CA GLU A 681 10.53 6.31 -65.78
C GLU A 681 10.39 4.86 -65.25
N ASP A 682 9.20 4.24 -65.27
CA ASP A 682 9.03 2.86 -64.78
C ASP A 682 8.58 1.88 -65.90
N GLU A 683 9.30 1.88 -67.03
CA GLU A 683 9.09 1.03 -68.21
C GLU A 683 9.38 -0.49 -68.02
N GLU A 684 9.58 -1.03 -66.80
CA GLU A 684 10.02 -2.43 -66.62
C GLU A 684 8.95 -3.45 -66.17
N TRP A 685 7.66 -3.10 -66.08
CA TRP A 685 6.58 -4.05 -65.73
C TRP A 685 5.41 -4.12 -66.73
N GLU A 686 5.71 -4.18 -68.03
CA GLU A 686 4.68 -4.42 -69.07
C GLU A 686 4.06 -5.84 -69.05
N SER A 687 4.55 -6.76 -68.20
CA SER A 687 4.10 -8.17 -68.20
C SER A 687 2.80 -8.45 -67.44
N ILE A 688 2.15 -7.46 -66.80
CA ILE A 688 0.81 -7.60 -66.18
C ILE A 688 -0.33 -7.39 -67.21
N GLN A 689 -0.02 -7.30 -68.51
CA GLN A 689 -1.05 -7.22 -69.56
C GLN A 689 -2.03 -8.42 -69.57
N SER A 690 -1.71 -9.54 -68.92
CA SER A 690 -2.65 -10.64 -68.71
C SER A 690 -3.79 -10.32 -67.72
N LEU A 691 -3.61 -9.37 -66.79
CA LEU A 691 -4.68 -8.85 -65.93
C LEU A 691 -5.37 -7.61 -66.52
N ARG A 692 -4.71 -6.91 -67.47
CA ARG A 692 -5.24 -5.67 -68.08
C ARG A 692 -6.04 -5.90 -69.38
N LYS A 693 -5.92 -7.07 -70.04
CA LYS A 693 -6.59 -7.38 -71.33
C LYS A 693 -7.83 -8.28 -71.26
N ILE A 694 -8.51 -8.38 -70.12
CA ILE A 694 -9.82 -9.05 -70.06
C ILE A 694 -10.90 -8.00 -69.79
N ARG A 695 -11.58 -7.57 -70.87
CA ARG A 695 -12.88 -6.91 -70.74
C ARG A 695 -13.85 -7.91 -70.11
N PRO A 696 -14.58 -7.55 -69.04
CA PRO A 696 -15.49 -8.48 -68.36
C PRO A 696 -16.63 -8.92 -69.30
N GLY A 697 -17.01 -10.20 -69.21
CA GLY A 697 -18.22 -10.71 -69.85
C GLY A 697 -19.46 -9.98 -69.32
N LYS A 698 -20.36 -9.61 -70.24
CA LYS A 698 -21.56 -8.77 -70.03
C LYS A 698 -22.49 -9.22 -68.89
N GLU A 699 -22.42 -10.47 -68.43
CA GLU A 699 -23.29 -11.03 -67.38
C GLU A 699 -22.81 -10.80 -65.94
N LEU A 700 -21.50 -10.63 -65.70
CA LEU A 700 -20.94 -10.43 -64.34
C LEU A 700 -20.90 -8.96 -63.92
N ALA A 701 -20.73 -8.04 -64.88
CA ALA A 701 -20.93 -6.60 -64.66
C ALA A 701 -22.38 -6.27 -64.26
N ALA A 702 -23.34 -7.13 -64.62
CA ALA A 702 -24.74 -7.01 -64.23
C ALA A 702 -25.06 -7.53 -62.82
N LYS A 703 -24.20 -8.38 -62.22
CA LYS A 703 -24.41 -8.95 -60.86
C LYS A 703 -23.58 -8.28 -59.76
N LEU A 704 -22.42 -7.69 -60.09
CA LEU A 704 -21.51 -7.00 -59.14
C LEU A 704 -21.55 -5.48 -59.33
N GLY A 705 -22.75 -4.91 -59.52
CA GLY A 705 -22.94 -3.49 -59.82
C GLY A 705 -22.07 -2.56 -58.96
N LYS A 706 -21.28 -1.72 -59.64
CA LYS A 706 -20.39 -0.66 -59.13
C LYS A 706 -19.15 -1.15 -58.32
N PRO A 707 -17.99 -0.48 -58.46
CA PRO A 707 -16.84 -0.72 -57.59
C PRO A 707 -17.20 -0.38 -56.14
N GLY A 708 -16.82 -1.25 -55.19
CA GLY A 708 -17.03 -1.02 -53.76
C GLY A 708 -16.35 0.26 -53.25
N GLN A 709 -16.85 0.84 -52.15
CA GLN A 709 -16.26 2.04 -51.54
C GLN A 709 -14.83 1.76 -51.08
N THR A 710 -13.95 2.77 -51.24
CA THR A 710 -12.57 2.77 -50.75
C THR A 710 -12.36 3.72 -49.57
N GLU A 711 -13.41 4.40 -49.10
CA GLU A 711 -13.30 5.41 -48.03
C GLU A 711 -13.10 4.81 -46.64
N ILE A 712 -13.66 3.62 -46.39
CA ILE A 712 -13.49 2.89 -45.14
C ILE A 712 -12.42 1.82 -45.36
N THR A 713 -11.18 2.15 -44.97
CA THR A 713 -10.04 1.23 -45.08
C THR A 713 -9.63 0.66 -43.73
N LEU A 714 -8.91 -0.45 -43.75
CA LEU A 714 -8.28 -1.08 -42.58
C LEU A 714 -6.82 -0.69 -42.37
N LYS A 715 -6.35 0.38 -43.04
CA LYS A 715 -4.93 0.79 -43.02
C LYS A 715 -4.42 1.05 -41.60
N ASP A 716 -5.24 1.71 -40.78
CA ASP A 716 -4.87 2.09 -39.40
C ASP A 716 -5.14 0.98 -38.37
N ASP A 717 -5.92 -0.06 -38.74
CA ASP A 717 -6.36 -1.12 -37.84
C ASP A 717 -5.51 -2.40 -37.92
N LEU A 718 -4.70 -2.58 -38.98
CA LEU A 718 -3.87 -3.78 -39.22
C LEU A 718 -2.43 -3.43 -39.60
N PRO A 719 -1.43 -4.16 -39.08
CA PRO A 719 -0.04 -3.95 -39.46
C PRO A 719 0.18 -4.34 -40.93
N GLU A 720 1.11 -3.65 -41.60
CA GLU A 720 1.42 -3.84 -43.03
C GLU A 720 1.67 -5.31 -43.40
N ARG A 721 2.38 -6.06 -42.54
CA ARG A 721 2.62 -7.49 -42.75
C ARG A 721 1.34 -8.30 -42.86
N GLU A 722 0.38 -8.09 -41.94
CA GLU A 722 -0.89 -8.83 -41.95
C GLU A 722 -1.74 -8.47 -43.17
N ARG A 723 -1.75 -7.19 -43.58
CA ARG A 723 -2.47 -6.73 -44.77
C ARG A 723 -1.90 -7.37 -46.04
N THR A 724 -0.57 -7.35 -46.17
CA THR A 724 0.17 -7.98 -47.25
C THR A 724 -0.01 -9.50 -47.27
N ASP A 725 0.02 -10.17 -46.12
CA ASP A 725 -0.15 -11.63 -46.03
C ASP A 725 -1.56 -12.07 -46.43
N LEU A 726 -2.60 -11.32 -46.04
CA LEU A 726 -3.98 -11.59 -46.46
C LEU A 726 -4.14 -11.42 -47.97
N TYR A 727 -3.56 -10.34 -48.54
CA TYR A 727 -3.54 -10.11 -49.99
C TYR A 727 -2.76 -11.21 -50.72
N LYS A 728 -1.58 -11.59 -50.23
CA LYS A 728 -0.75 -12.67 -50.78
C LYS A 728 -1.46 -14.02 -50.74
N THR A 729 -2.15 -14.34 -49.63
CA THR A 729 -2.90 -15.58 -49.46
C THR A 729 -4.05 -15.69 -50.47
N TYR A 730 -4.76 -14.58 -50.72
CA TYR A 730 -5.84 -14.49 -51.70
C TYR A 730 -5.31 -14.49 -53.14
N LEU A 731 -4.23 -13.75 -53.44
CA LEU A 731 -3.56 -13.76 -54.74
C LEU A 731 -3.10 -15.17 -55.11
N LEU A 732 -2.45 -15.85 -54.18
CA LEU A 732 -2.04 -17.22 -54.40
C LEU A 732 -3.28 -18.11 -54.65
N TYR A 733 -4.46 -17.78 -54.12
CA TYR A 733 -5.68 -18.57 -54.30
C TYR A 733 -6.21 -18.36 -55.73
N CYS A 734 -6.19 -17.12 -56.23
CA CYS A 734 -6.47 -16.81 -57.63
C CYS A 734 -5.53 -17.55 -58.59
N LEU A 735 -4.27 -17.78 -58.22
CA LEU A 735 -3.29 -18.49 -59.05
C LEU A 735 -3.48 -20.01 -59.08
N THR A 736 -3.90 -20.62 -57.95
CA THR A 736 -4.03 -22.09 -57.84
C THR A 736 -5.43 -22.63 -58.12
N GLY A 737 -6.47 -21.79 -58.04
CA GLY A 737 -7.86 -22.20 -58.16
C GLY A 737 -8.41 -22.93 -56.92
N GLU A 738 -9.70 -23.28 -56.95
CA GLU A 738 -10.35 -24.05 -55.87
C GLU A 738 -10.03 -25.54 -56.03
N VAL A 739 -9.39 -26.12 -55.01
CA VAL A 739 -9.12 -27.56 -54.94
C VAL A 739 -10.25 -28.22 -54.15
N THR A 740 -11.21 -28.83 -54.84
CA THR A 740 -12.27 -29.60 -54.18
C THR A 740 -11.81 -31.04 -54.00
N LYS A 741 -11.74 -31.51 -52.75
CA LYS A 741 -11.52 -32.92 -52.40
C LYS A 741 -12.84 -33.69 -52.55
N ILE A 742 -12.92 -34.58 -53.51
CA ILE A 742 -14.05 -35.51 -53.66
C ILE A 742 -13.88 -36.64 -52.64
N PRO A 743 -14.96 -37.23 -52.09
CA PRO A 743 -14.91 -38.39 -51.20
C PRO A 743 -14.45 -39.66 -51.93
N PHE A 744 -13.18 -39.68 -52.36
CA PHE A 744 -12.37 -40.83 -52.79
C PHE A 744 -10.87 -40.47 -52.87
N GLY A 745 -10.45 -39.31 -52.33
CA GLY A 745 -9.05 -38.88 -52.30
C GLY A 745 -8.55 -38.20 -53.57
N ALA A 746 -9.41 -37.99 -54.58
CA ALA A 746 -9.09 -37.22 -55.77
C ALA A 746 -9.32 -35.72 -55.56
N GLU A 747 -8.29 -34.92 -55.86
CA GLU A 747 -8.34 -33.46 -55.87
C GLU A 747 -8.64 -32.97 -57.30
N ILE A 748 -9.74 -32.25 -57.47
CA ILE A 748 -10.05 -31.55 -58.73
C ILE A 748 -9.79 -30.07 -58.53
N THR A 749 -8.96 -29.48 -59.40
CA THR A 749 -8.75 -28.03 -59.49
C THR A 749 -9.72 -27.44 -60.52
N THR A 750 -10.55 -26.48 -60.12
CA THR A 750 -11.37 -25.70 -61.06
C THR A 750 -10.51 -24.68 -61.81
N LYS A 751 -10.92 -24.33 -63.04
CA LYS A 751 -10.16 -23.42 -63.91
C LYS A 751 -10.11 -21.98 -63.37
N LYS A 752 -9.08 -21.25 -63.79
CA LYS A 752 -8.83 -19.82 -63.48
C LYS A 752 -10.01 -18.96 -63.93
N ASP A 753 -10.71 -18.34 -62.98
CA ASP A 753 -11.75 -17.36 -63.26
C ASP A 753 -11.18 -15.95 -63.12
N ASP A 754 -11.17 -15.19 -64.22
CA ASP A 754 -10.66 -13.81 -64.27
C ASP A 754 -11.43 -12.85 -63.33
N SER A 755 -12.64 -13.26 -62.92
CA SER A 755 -13.47 -12.54 -61.93
C SER A 755 -12.81 -12.44 -60.55
N GLU A 756 -11.93 -13.39 -60.18
CA GLU A 756 -11.27 -13.39 -58.87
C GLU A 756 -10.21 -12.29 -58.74
N PHE A 757 -9.60 -11.87 -59.86
CA PHE A 757 -8.65 -10.77 -59.87
C PHE A 757 -9.32 -9.40 -59.69
N VAL A 758 -10.59 -9.26 -60.09
CA VAL A 758 -11.38 -8.05 -59.80
C VAL A 758 -11.66 -7.96 -58.30
N LEU A 759 -12.00 -9.08 -57.66
CA LEU A 759 -12.18 -9.17 -56.21
C LEU A 759 -10.87 -8.92 -55.45
N LEU A 760 -9.74 -9.37 -55.98
CA LEU A 760 -8.42 -9.09 -55.41
C LEU A 760 -8.11 -7.58 -55.38
N ASN A 761 -8.46 -6.84 -56.44
CA ASN A 761 -8.28 -5.38 -56.46
C ASN A 761 -9.18 -4.68 -55.43
N GLN A 762 -10.43 -5.12 -55.28
CA GLN A 762 -11.34 -4.62 -54.25
C GLN A 762 -10.84 -4.93 -52.83
N LEU A 763 -10.25 -6.11 -52.63
CA LEU A 763 -9.62 -6.50 -51.37
C LEU A 763 -8.42 -5.59 -51.05
N GLY A 764 -7.59 -5.26 -52.03
CA GLY A 764 -6.50 -4.30 -51.89
C GLY A 764 -7.00 -2.92 -51.42
N GLY A 765 -8.13 -2.47 -51.97
CA GLY A 765 -8.80 -1.23 -51.56
C GLY A 765 -9.30 -1.27 -50.11
N ILE A 766 -9.96 -2.35 -49.68
CA ILE A 766 -10.47 -2.52 -48.30
C ILE A 766 -9.32 -2.59 -47.28
N LEU A 767 -8.25 -3.32 -47.63
CA LEU A 767 -7.05 -3.41 -46.80
C LEU A 767 -6.25 -2.09 -46.80
N GLY A 768 -6.54 -1.16 -47.70
CA GLY A 768 -5.80 0.11 -47.82
C GLY A 768 -4.35 -0.10 -48.25
N LEU A 769 -4.08 -1.11 -49.08
CA LEU A 769 -2.76 -1.36 -49.64
C LEU A 769 -2.48 -0.36 -50.77
N GLY A 770 -1.29 0.23 -50.76
CA GLY A 770 -0.83 1.11 -51.84
C GLY A 770 -0.53 0.33 -53.12
N ALA A 771 -0.54 1.02 -54.27
CA ALA A 771 -0.15 0.41 -55.55
C ALA A 771 1.26 -0.19 -55.49
N ASN A 772 2.20 0.50 -54.83
CA ASN A 772 3.59 0.05 -54.66
C ASN A 772 3.67 -1.23 -53.81
N GLU A 773 2.92 -1.28 -52.72
CA GLU A 773 2.86 -2.46 -51.83
C GLU A 773 2.29 -3.67 -52.60
N ILE A 774 1.21 -3.47 -53.38
CA ILE A 774 0.63 -4.52 -54.22
C ILE A 774 1.66 -5.05 -55.23
N VAL A 775 2.35 -4.17 -55.95
CA VAL A 775 3.39 -4.55 -56.93
C VAL A 775 4.51 -5.33 -56.24
N GLU A 776 4.93 -4.93 -55.05
CA GLU A 776 5.94 -5.65 -54.28
C GLU A 776 5.48 -7.06 -53.89
N VAL A 777 4.21 -7.27 -53.54
CA VAL A 777 3.67 -8.60 -53.25
C VAL A 777 3.72 -9.50 -54.49
N HIS A 778 3.24 -9.01 -55.64
CA HIS A 778 3.30 -9.75 -56.91
C HIS A 778 4.75 -10.07 -57.29
N ARG A 779 5.67 -9.11 -57.13
CA ARG A 779 7.12 -9.30 -57.33
C ARG A 779 7.68 -10.39 -56.41
N SER A 780 7.41 -10.33 -55.11
CA SER A 780 7.93 -11.29 -54.13
C SER A 780 7.47 -12.72 -54.41
N LEU A 781 6.24 -12.88 -54.90
CA LEU A 781 5.69 -14.18 -55.26
C LEU A 781 6.31 -14.72 -56.55
N ALA A 782 6.52 -13.84 -57.54
CA ALA A 782 7.24 -14.16 -58.76
C ALA A 782 8.69 -14.59 -58.46
N GLU A 783 9.41 -13.86 -57.59
CA GLU A 783 10.75 -14.24 -57.15
C GLU A 783 10.78 -15.61 -56.46
N GLN A 784 9.81 -15.90 -55.59
CA GLN A 784 9.72 -17.17 -54.88
C GLN A 784 9.44 -18.34 -55.84
N ALA A 785 8.50 -18.17 -56.78
CA ALA A 785 8.19 -19.18 -57.78
C ALA A 785 9.38 -19.44 -58.70
N PHE A 786 10.03 -18.37 -59.18
CA PHE A 786 11.23 -18.47 -60.01
C PHE A 786 12.37 -19.16 -59.27
N ARG A 787 12.63 -18.81 -58.00
CA ARG A 787 13.67 -19.43 -57.17
C ARG A 787 13.46 -20.93 -56.99
N GLN A 788 12.23 -21.36 -56.66
CA GLN A 788 11.93 -22.79 -56.47
C GLN A 788 12.15 -23.61 -57.75
N GLN A 789 11.73 -23.08 -58.91
CA GLN A 789 11.92 -23.76 -60.19
C GLN A 789 13.38 -23.70 -60.67
N ALA A 790 14.05 -22.57 -60.46
CA ALA A 790 15.47 -22.40 -60.80
C ALA A 790 16.38 -23.30 -59.95
N GLU A 791 16.08 -23.52 -58.66
CA GLU A 791 16.81 -24.45 -57.80
C GLU A 791 16.73 -25.89 -58.31
N VAL A 792 15.59 -26.30 -58.89
CA VAL A 792 15.41 -27.62 -59.51
C VAL A 792 16.22 -27.74 -60.80
N ILE A 793 16.23 -26.71 -61.65
CA ILE A 793 16.98 -26.72 -62.92
C ILE A 793 18.50 -26.65 -62.69
N LEU A 794 18.93 -25.94 -61.64
CA LEU A 794 20.33 -25.73 -61.29
C LEU A 794 20.84 -26.71 -60.22
N ALA A 795 20.22 -27.89 -60.08
CA ALA A 795 20.60 -28.89 -59.08
C ALA A 795 22.10 -29.25 -59.11
N ASP A 796 22.71 -29.30 -60.31
CA ASP A 796 24.13 -29.64 -60.50
C ASP A 796 25.07 -28.41 -60.48
N GLY A 797 24.56 -27.20 -60.27
CA GLY A 797 25.35 -25.97 -60.16
C GLY A 797 25.97 -25.43 -61.46
N GLN A 798 25.84 -26.12 -62.60
CA GLN A 798 26.38 -25.69 -63.88
C GLN A 798 25.37 -24.90 -64.73
N LEU A 799 25.79 -23.71 -65.19
CA LEU A 799 25.09 -22.89 -66.18
C LEU A 799 25.45 -23.33 -67.60
N THR A 800 24.77 -24.35 -68.11
CA THR A 800 24.88 -24.71 -69.53
C THR A 800 23.99 -23.80 -70.37
N LYS A 801 24.36 -23.57 -71.64
CA LYS A 801 23.59 -22.72 -72.57
C LYS A 801 22.10 -23.09 -72.63
N GLY A 802 21.78 -24.39 -72.63
CA GLY A 802 20.39 -24.87 -72.62
C GLY A 802 19.63 -24.64 -71.29
N ARG A 803 20.32 -24.59 -70.15
CA ARG A 803 19.70 -24.23 -68.85
C ARG A 803 19.45 -22.74 -68.74
N VAL A 804 20.32 -21.91 -69.31
CA VAL A 804 20.10 -20.46 -69.41
C VAL A 804 18.86 -20.19 -70.27
N GLU A 805 18.70 -20.88 -71.40
CA GLU A 805 17.49 -20.77 -72.25
C GLU A 805 16.21 -21.22 -71.50
N GLN A 806 16.28 -22.30 -70.68
CA GLN A 806 15.17 -22.73 -69.83
C GLN A 806 14.85 -21.73 -68.70
N LEU A 807 15.87 -21.12 -68.11
CA LEU A 807 15.70 -20.09 -67.08
C LEU A 807 15.14 -18.79 -67.68
N ASP A 808 15.54 -18.41 -68.90
CA ASP A 808 15.00 -17.26 -69.63
C ASP A 808 13.53 -17.50 -70.03
N GLU A 809 13.17 -18.72 -70.42
CA GLU A 809 11.78 -19.11 -70.69
C GLU A 809 10.94 -19.08 -69.39
N LEU A 810 11.47 -19.59 -68.29
CA LEU A 810 10.80 -19.50 -66.98
C LEU A 810 10.67 -18.06 -66.48
N GLN A 811 11.67 -17.22 -66.71
CA GLN A 811 11.61 -15.81 -66.37
C GLN A 811 10.45 -15.13 -67.10
N LYS A 812 10.26 -15.42 -68.39
CA LYS A 812 9.14 -14.91 -69.20
C LYS A 812 7.79 -15.43 -68.72
N GLN A 813 7.71 -16.70 -68.30
CA GLN A 813 6.47 -17.30 -67.80
C GLN A 813 6.03 -16.73 -66.44
N VAL A 814 6.98 -16.41 -65.57
CA VAL A 814 6.73 -15.88 -64.23
C VAL A 814 6.61 -14.34 -64.22
N GLY A 815 7.12 -13.67 -65.27
CA GLY A 815 7.02 -12.22 -65.44
C GLY A 815 7.99 -11.43 -64.57
N LEU A 816 9.14 -12.00 -64.21
CA LEU A 816 10.14 -11.36 -63.33
C LEU A 816 11.12 -10.51 -64.17
N PRO A 817 11.52 -9.30 -63.70
CA PRO A 817 12.53 -8.51 -64.41
C PRO A 817 13.89 -9.23 -64.48
N PRO A 818 14.66 -9.03 -65.56
CA PRO A 818 15.90 -9.77 -65.81
C PRO A 818 16.95 -9.53 -64.73
N GLN A 819 16.97 -8.33 -64.14
CA GLN A 819 17.90 -7.98 -63.07
C GLN A 819 17.74 -8.88 -61.84
N TYR A 820 16.49 -9.15 -61.44
CA TYR A 820 16.16 -9.98 -60.28
C TYR A 820 16.33 -11.46 -60.57
N ALA A 821 15.90 -11.92 -61.76
CA ALA A 821 16.13 -13.29 -62.20
C ALA A 821 17.62 -13.63 -62.21
N GLN A 822 18.46 -12.75 -62.77
CA GLN A 822 19.92 -12.92 -62.77
C GLN A 822 20.50 -12.90 -61.36
N LYS A 823 19.99 -12.06 -60.45
CA LYS A 823 20.41 -12.05 -59.04
C LYS A 823 20.10 -13.38 -58.35
N ILE A 824 18.91 -13.94 -58.59
CA ILE A 824 18.50 -15.24 -58.05
C ILE A 824 19.37 -16.35 -58.64
N ILE A 825 19.56 -16.40 -59.96
CA ILE A 825 20.43 -17.37 -60.64
C ILE A 825 21.85 -17.30 -60.05
N LYS A 826 22.43 -16.10 -59.97
CA LYS A 826 23.75 -15.88 -59.36
C LYS A 826 23.78 -16.44 -57.94
N SER A 827 22.80 -16.11 -57.09
CA SER A 827 22.74 -16.61 -55.71
C SER A 827 22.63 -18.13 -55.60
N ILE A 828 21.84 -18.78 -56.46
CA ILE A 828 21.71 -20.24 -56.48
C ILE A 828 23.02 -20.87 -56.94
N THR A 829 23.63 -20.33 -58.00
CA THR A 829 24.90 -20.84 -58.54
C THR A 829 26.06 -20.67 -57.54
N THR A 830 26.20 -19.53 -56.88
CA THR A 830 27.24 -19.33 -55.86
C THR A 830 27.03 -20.26 -54.68
N THR A 831 25.79 -20.46 -54.23
CA THR A 831 25.47 -21.38 -53.12
C THR A 831 25.80 -22.84 -53.48
N LYS A 832 25.48 -23.27 -54.71
CA LYS A 832 25.78 -24.64 -55.17
C LYS A 832 27.26 -24.84 -55.49
N MET A 833 27.94 -23.85 -56.05
CA MET A 833 29.39 -23.88 -56.28
C MET A 833 30.15 -23.95 -54.95
N ALA A 834 29.76 -23.18 -53.94
CA ALA A 834 30.34 -23.25 -52.60
C ALA A 834 30.21 -24.67 -52.01
N ALA A 835 29.01 -25.27 -52.06
CA ALA A 835 28.78 -26.64 -51.58
C ALA A 835 29.62 -27.70 -52.33
N ALA A 836 29.81 -27.53 -53.64
CA ALA A 836 30.65 -28.41 -54.44
C ALA A 836 32.15 -28.29 -54.07
N ILE A 837 32.63 -27.06 -53.85
CA ILE A 837 33.99 -26.77 -53.42
C ILE A 837 34.24 -27.35 -52.02
N GLU A 838 33.36 -27.14 -51.06
CA GLU A 838 33.48 -27.71 -49.70
C GLU A 838 33.58 -29.25 -49.73
N THR A 839 32.77 -29.90 -50.57
CA THR A 839 32.81 -31.36 -50.74
C THR A 839 34.14 -31.82 -51.35
N ALA A 840 34.67 -31.11 -52.35
CA ALA A 840 35.95 -31.44 -52.98
C ALA A 840 37.15 -31.21 -52.04
N VAL A 841 37.07 -30.20 -51.16
CA VAL A 841 38.06 -29.94 -50.10
C VAL A 841 38.04 -31.08 -49.07
N GLY A 842 36.86 -31.50 -48.60
CA GLY A 842 36.72 -32.61 -47.65
C GLY A 842 37.25 -33.94 -48.18
N GLN A 843 37.20 -34.16 -49.50
CA GLN A 843 37.76 -35.34 -50.17
C GLN A 843 39.27 -35.22 -50.47
N GLY A 844 39.90 -34.07 -50.21
CA GLY A 844 41.32 -33.84 -50.42
C GLY A 844 41.75 -33.81 -51.90
N ARG A 845 40.80 -33.58 -52.83
CA ARG A 845 41.05 -33.56 -54.28
C ARG A 845 41.51 -32.21 -54.82
N LEU A 846 41.38 -31.14 -54.02
CA LEU A 846 41.80 -29.79 -54.38
C LEU A 846 43.22 -29.52 -53.89
N THR A 847 44.13 -29.25 -54.83
CA THR A 847 45.50 -28.78 -54.54
C THR A 847 45.58 -27.25 -54.63
N ILE A 848 46.58 -26.63 -54.00
CA ILE A 848 46.78 -25.17 -54.02
C ILE A 848 46.85 -24.59 -55.45
N LYS A 849 47.35 -25.39 -56.41
CA LYS A 849 47.38 -25.03 -57.84
C LYS A 849 45.98 -24.88 -58.43
N GLN A 850 45.08 -25.81 -58.13
CA GLN A 850 43.68 -25.73 -58.56
C GLN A 850 42.92 -24.61 -57.85
N ILE A 851 43.27 -24.30 -56.59
CA ILE A 851 42.70 -23.15 -55.87
C ILE A 851 43.14 -21.84 -56.52
N ARG A 852 44.40 -21.74 -56.98
CA ARG A 852 44.90 -20.60 -57.75
C ARG A 852 44.22 -20.47 -59.12
N GLU A 853 43.91 -21.59 -59.78
CA GLU A 853 43.10 -21.62 -61.01
C GLU A 853 41.66 -21.14 -60.77
N LEU A 854 41.03 -21.55 -59.66
CA LEU A 854 39.69 -21.10 -59.28
C LEU A 854 39.65 -19.60 -58.94
N LYS A 855 40.67 -19.08 -58.26
CA LYS A 855 40.83 -17.64 -58.00
C LYS A 855 41.08 -16.86 -59.30
N GLY A 856 41.90 -17.40 -60.20
CA GLY A 856 42.15 -16.84 -61.54
C GLY A 856 40.90 -16.83 -62.43
N ALA A 857 39.97 -17.75 -62.22
CA ALA A 857 38.64 -17.77 -62.84
C ALA A 857 37.63 -16.80 -62.21
N GLY A 858 38.05 -15.99 -61.22
CA GLY A 858 37.23 -14.95 -60.59
C GLY A 858 36.32 -15.45 -59.45
N VAL A 859 36.61 -16.62 -58.86
CA VAL A 859 35.86 -17.15 -57.72
C VAL A 859 36.40 -16.56 -56.41
N GLU A 860 35.58 -15.79 -55.71
CA GLU A 860 35.90 -15.25 -54.38
C GLU A 860 35.82 -16.37 -53.32
N LEU A 861 36.95 -17.03 -53.07
CA LEU A 861 37.08 -18.15 -52.14
C LEU A 861 36.83 -17.76 -50.66
N ASP A 862 36.93 -16.47 -50.34
CA ASP A 862 36.83 -15.93 -48.98
C ASP A 862 35.42 -16.02 -48.39
N SER A 863 34.38 -15.83 -49.22
CA SER A 863 32.99 -15.95 -48.79
C SER A 863 32.43 -17.36 -49.00
N MET A 864 33.10 -18.19 -49.81
CA MET A 864 32.59 -19.50 -50.24
C MET A 864 33.14 -20.68 -49.44
N ILE A 865 34.27 -20.52 -48.72
CA ILE A 865 34.89 -21.59 -47.92
C ILE A 865 35.13 -21.10 -46.48
N SER A 866 34.73 -21.91 -45.50
CA SER A 866 34.97 -21.62 -44.08
C SER A 866 36.48 -21.47 -43.73
N GLU A 867 36.79 -20.62 -42.74
CA GLU A 867 38.17 -20.35 -42.29
C GLU A 867 38.89 -21.65 -41.85
N SER A 868 38.18 -22.56 -41.18
CA SER A 868 38.75 -23.83 -40.70
C SER A 868 39.18 -24.78 -41.83
N LEU A 869 38.42 -24.82 -42.93
CA LEU A 869 38.78 -25.63 -44.10
C LEU A 869 39.98 -25.03 -44.85
N ARG A 870 40.08 -23.69 -44.91
CA ARG A 870 41.23 -23.00 -45.50
C ARG A 870 42.51 -23.22 -44.69
N GLU A 871 42.42 -23.20 -43.36
CA GLU A 871 43.54 -23.52 -42.47
C GLU A 871 44.00 -24.99 -42.61
N ASN A 872 43.06 -25.93 -42.77
CA ASN A 872 43.40 -27.35 -42.97
C ASN A 872 44.05 -27.61 -44.33
N LEU A 873 43.60 -26.93 -45.38
CA LEU A 873 44.25 -26.97 -46.69
C LEU A 873 45.69 -26.45 -46.60
N PHE A 874 45.89 -25.33 -45.92
CA PHE A 874 47.22 -24.76 -45.68
C PHE A 874 48.14 -25.75 -44.97
N LYS A 875 47.69 -26.35 -43.85
CA LYS A 875 48.45 -27.36 -43.11
C LYS A 875 48.87 -28.53 -44.00
N LYS A 876 47.93 -29.10 -44.76
CA LYS A 876 48.18 -30.25 -45.63
C LYS A 876 49.18 -29.91 -46.75
N THR A 877 49.09 -28.70 -47.31
CA THR A 877 50.05 -28.26 -48.35
C THR A 877 51.45 -28.05 -47.80
N VAL A 878 51.57 -27.51 -46.59
CA VAL A 878 52.88 -27.32 -45.92
C VAL A 878 53.48 -28.67 -45.52
N ASP A 879 52.67 -29.60 -45.02
CA ASP A 879 53.10 -30.98 -44.73
C ASP A 879 53.64 -31.71 -45.97
N GLU A 880 53.02 -31.49 -47.14
CA GLU A 880 53.47 -32.06 -48.41
C GLU A 880 54.81 -31.47 -48.86
N ILE A 881 55.02 -30.16 -48.68
CA ILE A 881 56.29 -29.48 -48.99
C ILE A 881 57.45 -30.05 -48.15
N PHE A 882 57.23 -30.23 -46.84
CA PHE A 882 58.24 -30.81 -45.94
C PHE A 882 58.52 -32.30 -46.17
N SER A 883 57.70 -33.00 -46.97
CA SER A 883 57.84 -34.43 -47.26
C SER A 883 58.27 -34.71 -48.72
N SER A 884 58.77 -33.69 -49.42
CA SER A 884 59.04 -33.75 -50.86
C SER A 884 60.39 -34.40 -51.24
N GLY A 885 61.30 -34.60 -50.29
CA GLY A 885 62.62 -35.23 -50.47
C GLY A 885 63.69 -34.31 -51.07
N THR A 886 63.35 -33.04 -51.34
CA THR A 886 64.17 -32.10 -52.14
C THR A 886 65.11 -31.22 -51.29
N GLY A 887 64.76 -30.99 -50.02
CA GLY A 887 65.58 -30.20 -49.09
C GLY A 887 65.63 -28.71 -49.38
N GLU A 888 64.68 -28.20 -50.16
CA GLU A 888 64.53 -26.78 -50.47
C GLU A 888 63.23 -26.26 -49.86
N PHE A 889 63.34 -25.18 -49.09
CA PHE A 889 62.23 -24.52 -48.43
C PHE A 889 62.23 -23.06 -48.86
N ASP A 890 61.25 -22.70 -49.70
CA ASP A 890 61.09 -21.33 -50.21
C ASP A 890 60.24 -20.52 -49.23
N GLU A 891 60.90 -19.70 -48.42
CA GLU A 891 60.26 -18.88 -47.38
C GLU A 891 59.18 -17.93 -47.94
N GLU A 892 59.42 -17.32 -49.10
CA GLU A 892 58.47 -16.40 -49.75
C GLU A 892 57.20 -17.13 -50.23
N GLU A 893 57.34 -18.36 -50.74
CA GLU A 893 56.18 -19.11 -51.22
C GLU A 893 55.30 -19.58 -50.06
N VAL A 894 55.91 -20.09 -49.00
CA VAL A 894 55.19 -20.67 -47.85
C VAL A 894 54.62 -19.62 -46.91
N TYR A 895 55.34 -18.51 -46.67
CA TYR A 895 54.89 -17.49 -45.72
C TYR A 895 54.08 -16.36 -46.34
N GLU A 896 54.25 -16.08 -47.64
CA GLU A 896 53.58 -14.94 -48.28
C GLU A 896 52.60 -15.38 -49.37
N LYS A 897 53.01 -16.21 -50.32
CA LYS A 897 52.16 -16.56 -51.49
C LYS A 897 51.01 -17.51 -51.15
N ILE A 898 51.27 -18.59 -50.39
CA ILE A 898 50.21 -19.55 -50.04
C ILE A 898 49.19 -18.94 -49.04
N PRO A 899 49.60 -18.21 -47.99
CA PRO A 899 48.65 -17.56 -47.08
C PRO A 899 47.84 -16.47 -47.76
N SER A 900 48.39 -15.74 -48.73
CA SER A 900 47.65 -14.74 -49.52
C SER A 900 46.74 -15.37 -50.58
N ASP A 901 47.05 -16.56 -51.09
CA ASP A 901 46.18 -17.32 -51.98
C ASP A 901 44.94 -17.86 -51.25
N LEU A 902 45.10 -18.33 -50.01
CA LEU A 902 44.03 -18.88 -49.16
C LEU A 902 43.39 -17.83 -48.23
N SER A 903 43.91 -16.60 -48.23
CA SER A 903 43.54 -15.51 -47.31
C SER A 903 43.56 -15.92 -45.83
N VAL A 904 44.57 -16.70 -45.44
CA VAL A 904 44.84 -17.11 -44.05
C VAL A 904 45.77 -16.07 -43.42
N ASN A 905 45.55 -15.74 -42.15
CA ASN A 905 46.38 -14.77 -41.45
C ASN A 905 47.86 -15.21 -41.43
N ALA A 906 48.76 -14.34 -41.92
CA ALA A 906 50.18 -14.62 -42.05
C ALA A 906 50.86 -15.02 -40.73
N ASP A 907 50.43 -14.47 -39.60
CA ASP A 907 51.01 -14.77 -38.28
C ASP A 907 50.52 -16.11 -37.72
N LYS A 908 49.29 -16.51 -38.06
CA LYS A 908 48.79 -17.86 -37.74
C LYS A 908 49.48 -18.89 -38.65
N ALA A 909 49.61 -18.60 -39.94
CA ALA A 909 50.29 -19.44 -40.91
C ALA A 909 51.75 -19.70 -40.50
N LYS A 910 52.50 -18.66 -40.13
CA LYS A 910 53.87 -18.77 -39.61
C LYS A 910 53.97 -19.69 -38.38
N ARG A 911 53.09 -19.51 -37.40
CA ARG A 911 53.05 -20.37 -36.20
C ARG A 911 52.78 -21.83 -36.52
N VAL A 912 51.85 -22.09 -37.45
CA VAL A 912 51.50 -23.45 -37.89
C VAL A 912 52.69 -24.10 -38.60
N VAL A 913 53.38 -23.37 -39.49
CA VAL A 913 54.59 -23.87 -40.18
C VAL A 913 55.70 -24.20 -39.18
N ILE A 914 55.95 -23.35 -38.18
CA ILE A 914 56.96 -23.60 -37.13
C ILE A 914 56.63 -24.85 -36.32
N GLN A 915 55.36 -25.03 -35.92
CA GLN A 915 54.92 -26.22 -35.18
C GLN A 915 55.08 -27.50 -36.01
N LEU A 916 54.71 -27.46 -37.29
CA LEU A 916 54.86 -28.61 -38.19
C LEU A 916 56.34 -28.93 -38.41
N ALA A 917 57.18 -27.94 -38.70
CA ALA A 917 58.62 -28.12 -38.88
C ALA A 917 59.31 -28.72 -37.63
N GLN A 918 59.01 -28.23 -36.42
CA GLN A 918 59.56 -28.79 -35.17
C GLN A 918 59.16 -30.25 -34.94
N SER A 919 57.90 -30.59 -35.23
CA SER A 919 57.42 -31.97 -35.11
C SER A 919 58.03 -32.90 -36.16
N ARG A 920 58.37 -32.38 -37.34
CA ARG A 920 58.91 -33.16 -38.45
C ARG A 920 60.41 -33.33 -38.36
N LEU A 921 61.15 -32.38 -37.81
CA LEU A 921 62.62 -32.45 -37.67
C LEU A 921 63.08 -33.69 -36.89
N SER A 922 62.44 -34.00 -35.75
CA SER A 922 62.75 -35.23 -35.01
C SER A 922 62.31 -36.49 -35.76
N ASN A 923 61.14 -36.44 -36.40
CA ASN A 923 60.59 -37.58 -37.13
C ASN A 923 61.39 -37.92 -38.39
N SER A 924 61.90 -36.93 -39.14
CA SER A 924 62.72 -37.16 -40.34
C SER A 924 64.10 -37.72 -39.99
N LEU A 925 64.69 -37.35 -38.85
CA LEU A 925 65.91 -37.99 -38.34
C LEU A 925 65.66 -39.45 -37.93
N ILE A 926 64.56 -39.73 -37.21
CA ILE A 926 64.17 -41.10 -36.85
C ILE A 926 63.94 -41.93 -38.12
N GLN A 927 63.29 -41.35 -39.15
CA GLN A 927 63.10 -41.99 -40.44
C GLN A 927 64.43 -42.25 -41.14
N ALA A 928 65.35 -41.29 -41.18
CA ALA A 928 66.68 -41.46 -41.76
C ALA A 928 67.47 -42.59 -41.07
N VAL A 929 67.47 -42.65 -39.73
CA VAL A 929 68.13 -43.76 -38.99
C VAL A 929 67.43 -45.10 -39.24
N SER A 930 66.10 -45.12 -39.30
CA SER A 930 65.36 -46.36 -39.62
C SER A 930 65.69 -46.89 -41.01
N LEU A 931 65.84 -45.99 -42.00
CA LEU A 931 66.19 -46.31 -43.38
C LEU A 931 67.67 -46.69 -43.52
N LEU A 932 68.55 -46.13 -42.67
CA LEU A 932 69.94 -46.55 -42.54
C LEU A 932 70.04 -48.02 -42.10
N ARG A 933 69.29 -48.40 -41.06
CA ARG A 933 69.22 -49.79 -40.57
C ARG A 933 68.68 -50.75 -41.62
N GLN A 934 67.79 -50.27 -42.49
CA GLN A 934 67.25 -51.00 -43.65
C GLN A 934 68.19 -50.97 -44.89
N ARG A 935 69.37 -50.33 -44.79
CA ARG A 935 70.36 -50.13 -45.87
C ARG A 935 69.83 -49.41 -47.12
N ASN A 936 68.73 -48.67 -47.01
CA ASN A 936 68.16 -47.91 -48.12
C ASN A 936 68.82 -46.53 -48.26
N GLN A 937 69.96 -46.48 -48.96
CA GLN A 937 70.76 -45.26 -49.10
C GLN A 937 70.01 -44.09 -49.76
N LYS A 938 69.16 -44.35 -50.76
CA LYS A 938 68.39 -43.28 -51.45
C LYS A 938 67.32 -42.68 -50.53
N GLY A 939 66.62 -43.52 -49.77
CA GLY A 939 65.62 -43.08 -48.79
C GLY A 939 66.25 -42.27 -47.65
N VAL A 940 67.45 -42.67 -47.22
CA VAL A 940 68.23 -41.90 -46.23
C VAL A 940 68.53 -40.50 -46.74
N VAL A 941 69.02 -40.35 -47.97
CA VAL A 941 69.32 -39.02 -48.55
C VAL A 941 68.07 -38.16 -48.69
N SER A 942 66.92 -38.73 -49.08
CA SER A 942 65.66 -37.97 -49.13
C SER A 942 65.19 -37.50 -47.75
N SER A 943 65.24 -38.36 -46.73
CA SER A 943 64.85 -37.99 -45.37
C SER A 943 65.83 -37.01 -44.71
N LEU A 944 67.13 -37.07 -45.05
CA LEU A 944 68.12 -36.09 -44.63
C LEU A 944 67.92 -34.74 -45.34
N ASN A 945 67.51 -34.75 -46.61
CA ASN A 945 67.09 -33.52 -47.30
C ASN A 945 65.82 -32.94 -46.68
N ASP A 946 64.83 -33.76 -46.33
CA ASP A 946 63.62 -33.30 -45.61
C ASP A 946 63.96 -32.72 -44.23
N LEU A 947 64.95 -33.29 -43.53
CA LEU A 947 65.51 -32.73 -42.29
C LEU A 947 66.12 -31.34 -42.52
N LEU A 948 66.88 -31.16 -43.62
CA LEU A 948 67.46 -29.86 -43.98
C LEU A 948 66.40 -28.82 -44.39
N ALA A 949 65.31 -29.22 -45.04
CA ALA A 949 64.17 -28.33 -45.31
C ALA A 949 63.48 -27.88 -44.00
N CYS A 950 63.34 -28.79 -43.03
CA CYS A 950 62.79 -28.47 -41.73
C CYS A 950 63.71 -27.54 -40.91
N ASP A 951 65.04 -27.73 -40.96
CA ASP A 951 66.01 -26.86 -40.28
C ASP A 951 66.09 -25.46 -40.90
N LYS A 952 65.93 -25.33 -42.22
CA LYS A 952 65.83 -24.01 -42.87
C LYS A 952 64.60 -23.24 -42.38
N ALA A 953 63.46 -23.90 -42.20
CA ALA A 953 62.26 -23.27 -41.68
C ALA A 953 62.34 -22.93 -40.17
N VAL A 954 63.09 -23.72 -39.39
CA VAL A 954 63.33 -23.49 -37.95
C VAL A 954 64.77 -23.91 -37.60
N PRO A 955 65.70 -22.96 -37.40
CA PRO A 955 67.08 -23.28 -37.05
C PRO A 955 67.13 -24.01 -35.69
N ALA A 956 67.53 -25.27 -35.69
CA ALA A 956 67.54 -26.11 -34.49
C ALA A 956 68.95 -26.24 -33.87
N THR A 957 68.98 -26.57 -32.57
CA THR A 957 70.18 -27.04 -31.86
C THR A 957 70.58 -28.44 -32.37
N PRO A 958 71.87 -28.84 -32.26
CA PRO A 958 72.31 -30.18 -32.65
C PRO A 958 71.45 -31.26 -32.00
N VAL A 959 70.99 -32.22 -32.79
CA VAL A 959 70.05 -33.26 -32.35
C VAL A 959 70.84 -34.39 -31.67
N SER A 960 70.55 -34.65 -30.41
CA SER A 960 71.21 -35.74 -29.67
C SER A 960 70.65 -37.09 -30.08
N TRP A 961 71.49 -37.99 -30.60
CA TRP A 961 71.16 -39.40 -30.82
C TRP A 961 72.04 -40.29 -29.94
N GLU A 962 71.48 -41.40 -29.45
CA GLU A 962 72.15 -42.26 -28.47
C GLU A 962 73.36 -43.02 -29.05
N VAL A 963 73.37 -43.28 -30.37
CA VAL A 963 74.45 -44.00 -31.06
C VAL A 963 75.18 -43.06 -32.03
N PRO A 964 76.37 -42.53 -31.67
CA PRO A 964 77.10 -41.58 -32.50
C PRO A 964 77.65 -42.19 -33.80
N GLU A 965 77.85 -43.52 -33.82
CA GLU A 965 78.30 -44.25 -35.01
C GLU A 965 77.24 -44.24 -36.13
N GLU A 966 75.95 -44.35 -35.80
CA GLU A 966 74.85 -44.27 -36.78
C GLU A 966 74.78 -42.88 -37.42
N LEU A 967 75.13 -41.82 -36.68
CA LEU A 967 75.18 -40.46 -37.21
C LEU A 967 76.36 -40.26 -38.17
N ALA A 968 77.52 -40.85 -37.86
CA ALA A 968 78.68 -40.87 -38.75
C ALA A 968 78.41 -41.65 -40.04
N ASP A 969 77.66 -42.75 -39.96
CA ASP A 969 77.22 -43.54 -41.12
C ASP A 969 76.21 -42.78 -41.99
N LEU A 970 75.27 -42.05 -41.39
CA LEU A 970 74.38 -41.13 -42.13
C LEU A 970 75.17 -40.05 -42.88
N TYR A 971 76.15 -39.45 -42.21
CA TYR A 971 76.99 -38.41 -42.79
C TYR A 971 77.85 -38.94 -43.95
N THR A 972 78.42 -40.15 -43.84
CA THR A 972 79.19 -40.76 -44.92
C THR A 972 78.33 -41.17 -46.11
N ILE A 973 77.11 -41.67 -45.90
CA ILE A 973 76.16 -41.96 -46.99
C ILE A 973 75.75 -40.67 -47.70
N TYR A 974 75.54 -39.59 -46.94
CA TYR A 974 75.21 -38.29 -47.51
C TYR A 974 76.42 -37.68 -48.27
N LEU A 975 77.65 -37.79 -47.75
CA LEU A 975 78.88 -37.38 -48.44
C LEU A 975 79.05 -38.10 -49.80
N LYS A 976 78.76 -39.40 -49.85
CA LYS A 976 78.81 -40.19 -51.10
C LYS A 976 77.79 -39.77 -52.15
N SER A 977 76.77 -38.99 -51.77
CA SER A 977 75.75 -38.48 -52.70
C SER A 977 76.11 -37.14 -53.36
N GLU A 978 77.33 -36.62 -53.15
CA GLU A 978 77.83 -35.32 -53.63
C GLU A 978 76.87 -34.11 -53.42
N PRO A 979 76.38 -33.84 -52.20
CA PRO A 979 75.50 -32.70 -51.96
C PRO A 979 76.27 -31.37 -51.91
N ALA A 980 75.55 -30.27 -52.12
CA ALA A 980 76.13 -28.93 -52.08
C ALA A 980 76.89 -28.68 -50.76
N PRO A 981 78.07 -28.00 -50.79
CA PRO A 981 78.95 -27.88 -49.63
C PRO A 981 78.25 -27.19 -48.44
N GLU A 982 77.33 -26.27 -48.70
CA GLU A 982 76.51 -25.60 -47.69
C GLU A 982 75.55 -26.56 -46.96
N LYS A 983 74.92 -27.49 -47.69
CA LYS A 983 74.02 -28.52 -47.13
C LYS A 983 74.82 -29.53 -46.30
N LEU A 984 76.04 -29.85 -46.72
CA LEU A 984 76.96 -30.72 -45.98
C LEU A 984 77.42 -30.12 -44.65
N SER A 985 77.91 -28.88 -44.66
CA SER A 985 78.36 -28.20 -43.44
C SER A 985 77.23 -28.00 -42.44
N ARG A 986 76.02 -27.72 -42.94
CA ARG A 986 74.84 -27.57 -42.09
C ARG A 986 74.37 -28.91 -41.52
N LEU A 987 74.38 -29.99 -42.32
CA LEU A 987 74.08 -31.33 -41.83
C LEU A 987 75.11 -31.80 -40.79
N GLN A 988 76.39 -31.52 -41.00
CA GLN A 988 77.47 -31.81 -40.04
C GLN A 988 77.20 -31.14 -38.69
N PHE A 989 76.80 -29.86 -38.70
CA PHE A 989 76.41 -29.11 -37.50
C PHE A 989 75.18 -29.72 -36.81
N LEU A 990 74.16 -30.15 -37.58
CA LEU A 990 72.93 -30.73 -37.04
C LEU A 990 73.11 -32.12 -36.42
N LEU A 991 73.99 -32.93 -37.00
CA LEU A 991 74.37 -34.25 -36.49
C LEU A 991 75.41 -34.18 -35.35
N GLY A 992 75.98 -33.00 -35.08
CA GLY A 992 76.90 -32.79 -33.96
C GLY A 992 78.26 -33.50 -34.12
N ILE A 993 78.76 -33.65 -35.36
CA ILE A 993 80.01 -34.35 -35.65
C ILE A 993 81.19 -33.35 -35.61
N ASP A 994 82.20 -33.63 -34.78
CA ASP A 994 83.41 -32.82 -34.65
C ASP A 994 84.18 -32.69 -35.98
N ASP A 995 84.77 -31.53 -36.23
CA ASP A 995 85.50 -31.22 -37.48
C ASP A 995 86.65 -32.19 -37.77
N SER A 996 87.31 -32.73 -36.73
CA SER A 996 88.34 -33.76 -36.89
C SER A 996 87.79 -35.11 -37.33
N MET A 997 86.58 -35.47 -36.87
CA MET A 997 85.90 -36.73 -37.22
C MET A 997 85.35 -36.64 -38.66
N ALA A 998 84.78 -35.49 -39.04
CA ALA A 998 84.29 -35.24 -40.39
C ALA A 998 85.43 -35.26 -41.43
N ALA A 999 86.60 -34.68 -41.11
CA ALA A 999 87.78 -34.73 -41.95
C ALA A 999 88.33 -36.16 -42.13
N ALA A 1000 88.35 -36.96 -41.06
CA ALA A 1000 88.76 -38.37 -41.13
C ALA A 1000 87.81 -39.22 -41.99
N LEU A 1001 86.49 -38.96 -41.91
CA LEU A 1001 85.48 -39.65 -42.73
C LEU A 1001 85.55 -39.24 -44.22
N GLN A 1002 85.96 -38.00 -44.52
CA GLN A 1002 86.25 -37.56 -45.89
C GLN A 1002 87.51 -38.24 -46.46
N GLU A 1003 88.62 -38.28 -45.72
CA GLU A 1003 89.84 -38.98 -46.17
C GLU A 1003 89.63 -40.49 -46.35
N MET A 1004 88.79 -41.11 -45.51
CA MET A 1004 88.46 -42.54 -45.64
C MET A 1004 87.54 -42.82 -46.83
N GLY A 1005 86.72 -41.85 -47.24
CA GLY A 1005 85.93 -41.90 -48.48
C GLY A 1005 86.80 -41.86 -49.74
N ASP A 1006 87.87 -41.06 -49.74
CA ASP A 1006 88.76 -40.87 -50.90
C ASP A 1006 89.75 -42.02 -51.13
N ARG A 1007 90.07 -42.84 -50.10
CA ARG A 1007 91.00 -43.98 -50.23
C ARG A 1007 90.42 -45.24 -50.88
N ASN A 1008 89.11 -45.32 -51.11
CA ASN A 1008 88.47 -46.45 -51.78
C ASN A 1008 88.08 -46.12 -53.24
N GLY A 1009 89.01 -46.32 -54.18
CA GLY A 1009 88.70 -46.52 -55.61
C GLY A 1009 88.02 -47.88 -55.86
N PRO A 1010 87.36 -48.09 -57.02
CA PRO A 1010 86.18 -48.95 -57.17
C PRO A 1010 86.52 -50.44 -57.00
N VAL A 1011 85.89 -51.11 -56.03
CA VAL A 1011 85.89 -52.58 -55.94
C VAL A 1011 84.49 -53.07 -56.32
N GLY A 1012 84.50 -54.04 -57.24
CA GLY A 1012 83.36 -54.51 -58.00
C GLY A 1012 82.21 -55.11 -57.21
N VAL A 1013 81.11 -55.25 -57.95
CA VAL A 1013 79.94 -56.05 -57.65
C VAL A 1013 80.34 -57.41 -57.07
N GLU A 1014 79.86 -57.73 -55.88
CA GLU A 1014 79.42 -59.08 -55.57
C GLU A 1014 78.02 -59.01 -54.94
N GLU A 1015 77.06 -59.48 -55.73
CA GLU A 1015 75.80 -60.00 -55.24
C GLU A 1015 76.10 -61.15 -54.26
N GLU A 1016 75.82 -60.96 -52.98
CA GLU A 1016 75.55 -62.09 -52.10
C GLU A 1016 74.06 -62.08 -51.75
N ASN A 1017 73.34 -63.01 -52.39
CA ASN A 1017 72.05 -63.48 -51.95
C ASN A 1017 72.13 -63.88 -50.46
N PHE A 1018 71.36 -63.21 -49.61
CA PHE A 1018 70.86 -63.83 -48.39
C PHE A 1018 69.35 -63.71 -48.34
N VAL A 1019 68.72 -64.87 -48.50
CA VAL A 1019 67.33 -65.15 -48.18
C VAL A 1019 67.12 -64.87 -46.69
N PHE A 1020 66.13 -64.04 -46.38
CA PHE A 1020 65.18 -64.25 -45.29
C PHE A 1020 63.82 -63.68 -45.66
#